data_AF-A0A1B8YGN0-F1
#
_entry.id   AF-A0A1B8YGN0-F1
#
_cell.length_a   1.000
_cell.length_b   1.000
_cell.length_c   1.000
_cell.angle_alpha   90.00
_cell.angle_beta   90.00
_cell.angle_gamma   90.00
#
_symmetry.space_group_name_H-M   'P 1'
#
loop_
_entity.id
_entity.type
_entity.pdbx_description
1 polymer ?
#
loop_
_entity_poly.entity_id
_entity_poly.type
_entity_poly.pdbx_seq_one_letter_code
_entity_poly.pdbx_strand_id
1 'polypeptide(L)'
;MSNQDALFPTVKDDIAFDTLLTQAKTVIEQQSGQLWSDTGESDPGMTLLEACCYGASDLAYRLSLPLTDLLTPEQQEQTPGDGIFPQEFGPQQMLTCGPITVEDYRRALLDLNRRDNINGNSADYFFFNDVQLVREPENQRYKYWYDKEKREYSFIEATGRQQLTLRGNYWLYLLPSRETQADNTLAKQSLTAFLKNNRNLGESVSKIIWLQPTDFLLQLAIELDDDVKDIADIFAKIYMTTEQTVLEKPLRYTTQAMKELGYSNEEIFAGPYLHHGWIPELPADKDYTKPTELKLSHLANRLLAIPGVQSITQLALGKHDEHISPLADDNWSWTIAQRYYPRLWGSDPLSLITSPASPLIITAKGGVKVAVSKQDIEKKIIIAPLIQTQPELLNWGKHRKVLDYYPISNKLPACYGLQTYAETQQQIHLHQFMLPFEQMLANGCAELAILPKLLAFKQRGNAVYGAQWPFKDNTVGYKVHQQIMPDLIKQLNDDSQINNDDGIHPQNYAKELSILNYLLEYFGTHRAARPLTLDSLDFLSTQRGYLAQQPELTYQRNNIRVDKVSALQKRIAARIGLGGECFKDNPNLANLPFYLIEHLQLLPVKPDKKFDSEQKPDNLEIKSEPNAKNHQLIITQKGTADQLLHGQVINLIIIEGDRKFILRGQMITDITGDAFSLNTRNSTDLERNLNRVEQAFKQGNLRWCNSPVWMEDMDYQLVYASDTYQTGTEDERWITSSTQSPFPAMIEVNDEITLKYVITPDGPPTTILANSDSPTDYELKAQVVEFDRIKGRILIKKIPGQQYNFPKPEDAWRYHWYFSNDKYALADRFSFMVSVVINRQLIENDKVDPYKLEAWVKTEILAEFPAHLSMIFHWLSPEHFKNFASTYKRWQNNGAPLGDEAYNILETLTLGRLPSEATGTGNMRIATEQQRKEVIGDSGTEWNEKVIEDNQLLYVPKIQANIQSK
;
A
#
# COMPACT_ATOMS: atom_id res chain seq x y z
N MET A 1 -14.16 -16.30 -29.94
CA MET A 1 -15.12 -15.25 -30.37
C MET A 1 -14.68 -14.64 -31.72
N SER A 2 -14.65 -15.40 -32.83
CA SER A 2 -14.15 -14.88 -34.13
C SER A 2 -15.25 -14.53 -35.14
N ASN A 3 -16.55 -14.68 -34.80
CA ASN A 3 -17.65 -14.55 -35.76
C ASN A 3 -18.69 -13.46 -35.39
N GLN A 4 -18.44 -12.61 -34.39
CA GLN A 4 -19.41 -11.60 -33.94
C GLN A 4 -19.07 -10.14 -34.34
N ASP A 5 -17.86 -9.86 -34.84
CA ASP A 5 -17.42 -8.50 -35.22
C ASP A 5 -17.63 -8.20 -36.72
N ALA A 6 -18.86 -8.37 -37.21
CA ALA A 6 -19.17 -8.12 -38.61
C ALA A 6 -20.13 -6.94 -38.78
N LEU A 7 -19.68 -5.74 -38.39
CA LEU A 7 -20.41 -4.49 -38.67
C LEU A 7 -20.57 -4.30 -40.19
N PHE A 8 -19.51 -4.56 -40.96
CA PHE A 8 -19.50 -4.35 -42.41
C PHE A 8 -20.66 -5.04 -43.16
N PRO A 9 -20.95 -6.35 -43.03
CA PRO A 9 -22.11 -6.97 -43.67
C PRO A 9 -23.46 -6.34 -43.34
N THR A 10 -23.59 -5.69 -42.18
CA THR A 10 -24.83 -5.04 -41.75
C THR A 10 -25.01 -3.67 -42.41
N VAL A 11 -23.92 -2.90 -42.54
CA VAL A 11 -23.96 -1.51 -43.04
C VAL A 11 -23.55 -1.36 -44.50
N LYS A 12 -23.15 -2.46 -45.16
CA LYS A 12 -22.53 -2.46 -46.50
C LYS A 12 -23.31 -1.63 -47.52
N ASP A 13 -24.63 -1.78 -47.55
CA ASP A 13 -25.48 -1.11 -48.54
C ASP A 13 -25.71 0.37 -48.18
N ASP A 14 -25.66 0.71 -46.88
CA ASP A 14 -25.83 2.09 -46.39
C ASP A 14 -24.58 2.95 -46.63
N ILE A 15 -23.39 2.34 -46.56
CA ILE A 15 -22.10 3.04 -46.75
C ILE A 15 -21.64 3.04 -48.22
N ALA A 16 -22.42 2.43 -49.12
CA ALA A 16 -22.11 2.35 -50.53
C ALA A 16 -22.24 3.73 -51.21
N PHE A 17 -21.39 3.97 -52.21
CA PHE A 17 -21.34 5.22 -52.96
C PHE A 17 -22.71 5.66 -53.51
N ASP A 18 -23.46 4.76 -54.15
CA ASP A 18 -24.75 5.09 -54.78
C ASP A 18 -25.78 5.58 -53.76
N THR A 19 -25.79 4.97 -52.57
CA THR A 19 -26.67 5.34 -51.46
C THR A 19 -26.31 6.74 -50.94
N LEU A 20 -25.02 7.00 -50.69
CA LEU A 20 -24.54 8.30 -50.21
C LEU A 20 -24.77 9.42 -51.23
N LEU A 21 -24.55 9.16 -52.52
CA LEU A 21 -24.81 10.12 -53.58
C LEU A 21 -26.30 10.46 -53.69
N THR A 22 -27.18 9.46 -53.54
CA THR A 22 -28.63 9.67 -53.55
C THR A 22 -29.07 10.56 -52.38
N GLN A 23 -28.51 10.34 -51.18
CA GLN A 23 -28.76 11.19 -50.02
C GLN A 23 -28.28 12.64 -50.27
N ALA A 24 -27.08 12.81 -50.82
CA ALA A 24 -26.52 14.12 -51.11
C ALA A 24 -27.34 14.89 -52.17
N LYS A 25 -27.76 14.22 -53.24
CA LYS A 25 -28.66 14.80 -54.27
C LYS A 25 -29.98 15.27 -53.67
N THR A 26 -30.55 14.48 -52.76
CA THR A 26 -31.80 14.85 -52.06
C THR A 26 -31.63 16.15 -51.27
N VAL A 27 -30.49 16.34 -50.60
CA VAL A 27 -30.20 17.59 -49.86
C VAL A 27 -30.09 18.78 -50.81
N ILE A 28 -29.42 18.62 -51.96
CA ILE A 28 -29.29 19.67 -52.98
C ILE A 28 -30.65 20.05 -53.56
N GLU A 29 -31.49 19.07 -53.90
CA GLU A 29 -32.83 19.32 -54.42
C GLU A 29 -33.68 20.12 -53.41
N GLN A 30 -33.61 19.76 -52.13
CA GLN A 30 -34.37 20.41 -51.06
C GLN A 30 -33.86 21.83 -50.75
N GLN A 31 -32.54 22.04 -50.71
CA GLN A 31 -31.96 23.31 -50.25
C GLN A 31 -31.72 24.30 -51.39
N SER A 32 -31.38 23.82 -52.59
CA SER A 32 -30.98 24.66 -53.72
C SER A 32 -31.59 24.27 -55.05
N GLY A 33 -32.59 23.38 -55.12
CA GLY A 33 -33.15 22.91 -56.40
C GLY A 33 -33.71 24.00 -57.32
N GLN A 34 -34.02 25.19 -56.79
CA GLN A 34 -34.39 26.36 -57.60
C GLN A 34 -33.20 27.09 -58.24
N LEU A 35 -32.04 27.08 -57.58
CA LEU A 35 -30.82 27.77 -58.04
C LEU A 35 -29.89 26.85 -58.80
N TRP A 36 -29.80 25.58 -58.37
CA TRP A 36 -29.01 24.53 -58.98
C TRP A 36 -29.96 23.43 -59.46
N SER A 37 -30.51 23.63 -60.67
CA SER A 37 -31.54 22.77 -61.27
C SER A 37 -31.01 21.74 -62.28
N ASP A 38 -29.77 21.92 -62.77
CA ASP A 38 -29.07 20.95 -63.60
C ASP A 38 -28.09 20.15 -62.74
N THR A 39 -28.48 18.93 -62.40
CA THR A 39 -27.67 17.96 -61.64
C THR A 39 -27.29 16.75 -62.50
N GLY A 40 -27.06 16.99 -63.80
CA GLY A 40 -26.60 15.97 -64.74
C GLY A 40 -25.12 15.59 -64.56
N GLU A 41 -24.69 14.52 -65.23
CA GLU A 41 -23.30 14.00 -65.16
C GLU A 41 -22.25 14.96 -65.75
N SER A 42 -22.67 15.92 -66.58
CA SER A 42 -21.77 16.93 -67.18
C SER A 42 -21.50 18.12 -66.27
N ASP A 43 -22.25 18.28 -65.17
CA ASP A 43 -22.11 19.40 -64.27
C ASP A 43 -20.89 19.23 -63.34
N PRO A 44 -19.94 20.19 -63.32
CA PRO A 44 -18.83 20.17 -62.37
C PRO A 44 -19.24 20.08 -60.91
N GLY A 45 -20.35 20.70 -60.50
CA GLY A 45 -20.80 20.59 -59.11
C GLY A 45 -21.10 19.14 -58.72
N MET A 46 -21.70 18.37 -59.64
CA MET A 46 -22.00 16.96 -59.45
C MET A 46 -20.75 16.09 -59.41
N THR A 47 -19.77 16.31 -60.29
CA THR A 47 -18.53 15.51 -60.28
C THR A 47 -17.69 15.75 -59.02
N LEU A 48 -17.68 16.98 -58.49
CA LEU A 48 -17.07 17.30 -57.19
C LEU A 48 -17.80 16.57 -56.04
N LEU A 49 -19.13 16.58 -56.06
CA LEU A 49 -19.94 15.90 -55.06
C LEU A 49 -19.73 14.39 -55.07
N GLU A 50 -19.65 13.78 -56.26
CA GLU A 50 -19.35 12.35 -56.43
C GLU A 50 -17.98 12.00 -55.84
N ALA A 51 -16.96 12.81 -56.09
CA ALA A 51 -15.65 12.61 -55.48
C ALA A 51 -15.71 12.66 -53.93
N CYS A 52 -16.46 13.61 -53.37
CA CYS A 52 -16.71 13.67 -51.92
C CYS A 52 -17.48 12.46 -51.39
N CYS A 53 -18.52 12.00 -52.09
CA CYS A 53 -19.31 10.82 -51.72
C CYS A 53 -18.46 9.54 -51.76
N TYR A 54 -17.56 9.43 -52.73
CA TYR A 54 -16.60 8.34 -52.78
C TYR A 54 -15.63 8.38 -51.58
N GLY A 55 -15.10 9.57 -51.26
CA GLY A 55 -14.25 9.76 -50.08
C GLY A 55 -14.96 9.41 -48.77
N ALA A 56 -16.22 9.81 -48.63
CA ALA A 56 -17.06 9.46 -47.49
C ALA A 56 -17.32 7.94 -47.41
N SER A 57 -17.58 7.29 -48.55
CA SER A 57 -17.73 5.83 -48.63
C SER A 57 -16.45 5.09 -48.22
N ASP A 58 -15.27 5.56 -48.65
CA ASP A 58 -13.98 5.00 -48.23
C ASP A 58 -13.76 5.14 -46.72
N LEU A 59 -14.02 6.32 -46.15
CA LEU A 59 -13.91 6.53 -44.71
C LEU A 59 -14.91 5.65 -43.93
N ALA A 60 -16.16 5.57 -44.36
CA ALA A 60 -17.18 4.73 -43.75
C ALA A 60 -16.84 3.24 -43.82
N TYR A 61 -16.22 2.79 -44.92
CA TYR A 61 -15.69 1.43 -45.03
C TYR A 61 -14.61 1.17 -43.97
N ARG A 62 -13.67 2.10 -43.75
CA ARG A 62 -12.63 1.96 -42.71
C ARG A 62 -13.24 1.84 -41.31
N LEU A 63 -14.30 2.60 -41.01
CA LEU A 63 -15.02 2.53 -39.73
C LEU A 63 -15.71 1.17 -39.51
N SER A 64 -16.01 0.44 -40.58
CA SER A 64 -16.69 -0.86 -40.51
C SER A 64 -15.75 -2.07 -40.33
N LEU A 65 -14.44 -1.84 -40.28
CA LEU A 65 -13.44 -2.88 -40.06
C LEU A 65 -13.61 -3.54 -38.67
N PRO A 66 -13.12 -4.78 -38.47
CA PRO A 66 -13.23 -5.47 -37.18
C PRO A 66 -12.64 -4.63 -36.04
N LEU A 67 -13.36 -4.56 -34.91
CA LEU A 67 -12.97 -3.72 -33.78
C LEU A 67 -11.58 -4.09 -33.24
N THR A 68 -11.25 -5.39 -33.21
CA THR A 68 -9.93 -5.87 -32.81
C THR A 68 -8.81 -5.30 -33.67
N ASP A 69 -9.05 -5.13 -34.97
CA ASP A 69 -8.08 -4.57 -35.90
C ASP A 69 -7.95 -3.05 -35.74
N LEU A 70 -9.08 -2.37 -35.50
CA LEU A 70 -9.11 -0.92 -35.28
C LEU A 70 -8.42 -0.50 -33.98
N LEU A 71 -8.50 -1.33 -32.94
CA LEU A 71 -7.84 -1.09 -31.65
C LEU A 71 -6.37 -1.54 -31.64
N THR A 72 -5.88 -2.20 -32.70
CA THR A 72 -4.50 -2.69 -32.75
C THR A 72 -3.55 -1.61 -33.30
N PRO A 73 -2.63 -1.06 -32.47
CA PRO A 73 -1.66 -0.07 -32.91
C PRO A 73 -0.54 -0.73 -33.73
N GLU A 74 0.35 0.10 -34.27
CA GLU A 74 1.55 -0.37 -34.97
C GLU A 74 2.43 -1.22 -34.05
N GLN A 75 3.16 -2.18 -34.61
CA GLN A 75 3.99 -3.12 -33.84
C GLN A 75 5.03 -2.43 -32.93
N GLN A 76 5.50 -1.24 -33.31
CA GLN A 76 6.47 -0.46 -32.53
C GLN A 76 5.85 0.21 -31.29
N GLU A 77 4.52 0.43 -31.30
CA GLU A 77 3.77 0.99 -30.18
C GLU A 77 3.18 -0.11 -29.28
N GLN A 78 3.28 -1.38 -29.67
CA GLN A 78 2.77 -2.51 -28.89
C GLN A 78 3.69 -2.81 -27.69
N THR A 79 3.10 -2.91 -26.51
CA THR A 79 3.83 -3.31 -25.30
C THR A 79 4.02 -4.84 -25.32
N PRO A 80 5.27 -5.36 -25.18
CA PRO A 80 5.51 -6.80 -25.17
C PRO A 80 4.79 -7.50 -24.01
N GLY A 81 4.10 -8.60 -24.31
CA GLY A 81 3.35 -9.39 -23.32
C GLY A 81 1.91 -8.91 -23.08
N ASP A 82 1.54 -7.75 -23.61
CA ASP A 82 0.16 -7.26 -23.58
C ASP A 82 -0.65 -7.69 -24.82
N GLY A 83 -1.96 -7.46 -24.76
CA GLY A 83 -2.88 -7.51 -25.88
C GLY A 83 -3.61 -6.17 -26.08
N ILE A 84 -4.78 -6.20 -26.73
CA ILE A 84 -5.63 -5.00 -26.96
C ILE A 84 -5.87 -4.24 -25.65
N PHE A 85 -6.08 -4.98 -24.56
CA PHE A 85 -6.05 -4.45 -23.22
C PHE A 85 -4.72 -4.86 -22.54
N PRO A 86 -4.13 -4.00 -21.71
CA PRO A 86 -2.96 -4.37 -20.91
C PRO A 86 -3.25 -5.60 -20.04
N GLN A 87 -2.25 -6.47 -19.82
CA GLN A 87 -2.45 -7.74 -19.12
C GLN A 87 -3.03 -7.61 -17.71
N GLU A 88 -2.74 -6.48 -17.04
CA GLU A 88 -3.24 -6.15 -15.71
C GLU A 88 -4.75 -5.89 -15.69
N PHE A 89 -5.38 -5.57 -16.84
CA PHE A 89 -6.83 -5.46 -16.96
C PHE A 89 -7.49 -6.81 -17.33
N GLY A 90 -6.71 -7.90 -17.39
CA GLY A 90 -7.22 -9.25 -17.58
C GLY A 90 -8.06 -9.75 -16.39
N PRO A 91 -8.88 -10.79 -16.58
CA PRO A 91 -9.80 -11.26 -15.55
C PRO A 91 -9.09 -11.76 -14.29
N GLN A 92 -7.88 -12.32 -14.40
CA GLN A 92 -7.08 -12.77 -13.26
C GLN A 92 -6.76 -11.68 -12.25
N GLN A 93 -6.68 -10.41 -12.69
CA GLN A 93 -6.32 -9.28 -11.84
C GLN A 93 -7.55 -8.42 -11.52
N MET A 94 -8.49 -8.30 -12.46
CA MET A 94 -9.69 -7.48 -12.30
C MET A 94 -10.79 -8.15 -11.48
N LEU A 95 -10.93 -9.48 -11.54
CA LEU A 95 -11.96 -10.23 -10.80
C LEU A 95 -11.47 -10.76 -9.45
N THR A 96 -10.16 -10.97 -9.30
CA THR A 96 -9.57 -11.35 -8.01
C THR A 96 -9.51 -10.17 -7.06
N CYS A 97 -9.41 -10.47 -5.77
CA CYS A 97 -9.21 -9.49 -4.71
C CYS A 97 -8.02 -9.86 -3.84
N GLY A 98 -7.33 -8.88 -3.26
CA GLY A 98 -6.29 -9.15 -2.28
C GLY A 98 -6.82 -9.95 -1.07
N PRO A 99 -5.95 -10.66 -0.35
CA PRO A 99 -6.38 -11.51 0.77
C PRO A 99 -6.90 -10.66 1.94
N ILE A 100 -8.18 -10.87 2.27
CA ILE A 100 -8.86 -10.16 3.38
C ILE A 100 -9.42 -11.17 4.38
N THR A 101 -10.06 -12.23 3.92
CA THR A 101 -10.64 -13.24 4.80
C THR A 101 -9.60 -14.27 5.23
N VAL A 102 -9.90 -15.02 6.30
CA VAL A 102 -9.05 -16.14 6.75
C VAL A 102 -8.85 -17.17 5.64
N GLU A 103 -9.89 -17.45 4.84
CA GLU A 103 -9.78 -18.36 3.70
C GLU A 103 -8.91 -17.81 2.58
N ASP A 104 -9.00 -16.52 2.26
CA ASP A 104 -8.14 -15.90 1.24
C ASP A 104 -6.67 -15.97 1.66
N TYR A 105 -6.37 -15.64 2.93
CA TYR A 105 -5.02 -15.81 3.47
C TYR A 105 -4.57 -17.27 3.39
N ARG A 106 -5.45 -18.24 3.68
CA ARG A 106 -5.14 -19.68 3.56
C ARG A 106 -4.83 -20.05 2.10
N ARG A 107 -5.67 -19.67 1.13
CA ARG A 107 -5.43 -19.92 -0.32
C ARG A 107 -4.11 -19.31 -0.78
N ALA A 108 -3.85 -18.04 -0.46
CA ALA A 108 -2.66 -17.32 -0.89
C ALA A 108 -1.38 -17.86 -0.25
N LEU A 109 -1.41 -18.23 1.03
CA LEU A 109 -0.25 -18.83 1.72
C LEU A 109 0.04 -20.25 1.23
N LEU A 110 -0.99 -21.03 0.87
CA LEU A 110 -0.84 -22.36 0.27
C LEU A 110 -0.25 -22.32 -1.14
N ASP A 111 -0.29 -21.16 -1.81
CA ASP A 111 0.31 -20.99 -3.13
C ASP A 111 1.82 -20.75 -3.05
N LEU A 112 2.36 -20.25 -1.91
CA LEU A 112 3.78 -19.94 -1.79
C LEU A 112 4.67 -21.15 -2.12
N ASN A 113 5.53 -20.98 -3.12
CA ASN A 113 6.35 -22.05 -3.68
C ASN A 113 7.84 -21.71 -3.63
N ARG A 114 8.69 -22.74 -3.58
CA ARG A 114 10.14 -22.59 -3.68
C ARG A 114 10.57 -21.86 -4.96
N ARG A 115 9.89 -22.12 -6.07
CA ARG A 115 10.23 -21.58 -7.40
C ARG A 115 10.17 -20.05 -7.45
N ASP A 116 9.36 -19.43 -6.60
CA ASP A 116 9.21 -17.97 -6.54
C ASP A 116 10.49 -17.25 -6.10
N ASN A 117 11.42 -17.97 -5.46
CA ASN A 117 12.64 -17.40 -4.87
C ASN A 117 13.92 -17.81 -5.60
N ILE A 118 13.88 -18.77 -6.52
CA ILE A 118 15.08 -19.34 -7.15
C ILE A 118 14.86 -19.58 -8.64
N ASN A 119 15.71 -18.97 -9.46
CA ASN A 119 15.86 -19.33 -10.87
C ASN A 119 16.76 -20.59 -10.98
N GLY A 120 16.19 -21.80 -11.08
CA GLY A 120 17.00 -23.01 -11.24
C GLY A 120 16.22 -24.33 -11.37
N ASN A 121 16.94 -25.39 -11.73
CA ASN A 121 16.41 -26.75 -12.01
C ASN A 121 16.26 -27.64 -10.76
N SER A 122 16.07 -27.08 -9.57
CA SER A 122 15.82 -27.89 -8.36
C SER A 122 14.38 -28.39 -8.35
N ALA A 123 14.09 -29.47 -7.61
CA ALA A 123 12.72 -29.94 -7.42
C ALA A 123 11.85 -28.85 -6.73
N ASP A 124 10.74 -28.50 -7.38
CA ASP A 124 9.76 -27.52 -6.91
C ASP A 124 8.83 -28.15 -5.86
N TYR A 125 8.48 -27.38 -4.84
CA TYR A 125 7.50 -27.78 -3.82
C TYR A 125 6.86 -26.55 -3.18
N PHE A 126 5.62 -26.72 -2.71
CA PHE A 126 4.90 -25.72 -1.92
C PHE A 126 5.40 -25.72 -0.48
N PHE A 127 5.55 -24.55 0.14
CA PHE A 127 6.13 -24.47 1.48
C PHE A 127 5.22 -25.03 2.58
N PHE A 128 3.90 -24.97 2.38
CA PHE A 128 2.91 -25.34 3.39
C PHE A 128 1.91 -26.36 2.83
N ASN A 129 1.57 -27.37 3.63
CA ASN A 129 0.44 -28.25 3.30
C ASN A 129 -0.87 -27.70 3.84
N ASP A 130 -0.82 -26.95 4.95
CA ASP A 130 -1.97 -26.30 5.57
C ASP A 130 -1.55 -25.04 6.34
N VAL A 131 -2.47 -24.12 6.51
CA VAL A 131 -2.28 -22.83 7.19
C VAL A 131 -3.57 -22.43 7.89
N GLN A 132 -3.45 -21.84 9.09
CA GLN A 132 -4.58 -21.30 9.82
C GLN A 132 -4.24 -19.92 10.39
N LEU A 133 -5.03 -18.91 10.02
CA LEU A 133 -4.96 -17.58 10.61
C LEU A 133 -6.10 -17.42 11.63
N VAL A 134 -5.78 -17.07 12.87
CA VAL A 134 -6.76 -16.87 13.94
C VAL A 134 -6.52 -15.56 14.66
N ARG A 135 -7.57 -14.99 15.24
CA ARG A 135 -7.43 -13.80 16.09
C ARG A 135 -6.57 -14.13 17.31
N GLU A 136 -5.75 -13.18 17.74
CA GLU A 136 -4.95 -13.30 18.96
C GLU A 136 -5.84 -13.60 20.18
N PRO A 137 -5.53 -14.65 20.98
CA PRO A 137 -6.29 -14.97 22.19
C PRO A 137 -6.36 -13.80 23.16
N GLU A 138 -7.52 -13.56 23.76
CA GLU A 138 -7.78 -12.35 24.55
C GLU A 138 -6.82 -12.17 25.73
N ASN A 139 -6.43 -13.27 26.37
CA ASN A 139 -5.50 -13.27 27.49
C ASN A 139 -4.05 -12.94 27.08
N GLN A 140 -3.69 -13.16 25.81
CA GLN A 140 -2.36 -12.92 25.26
C GLN A 140 -2.26 -11.68 24.38
N ARG A 141 -3.34 -10.90 24.26
CA ARG A 141 -3.32 -9.63 23.52
C ARG A 141 -2.16 -8.73 23.96
N TYR A 142 -1.67 -7.92 23.02
CA TYR A 142 -0.73 -6.87 23.32
C TYR A 142 -1.32 -5.91 24.36
N LYS A 143 -0.65 -5.82 25.52
CA LYS A 143 -1.08 -5.07 26.70
C LYS A 143 0.02 -4.08 27.08
N TYR A 144 -0.41 -2.88 27.46
CA TYR A 144 0.42 -1.81 27.97
C TYR A 144 -0.36 -1.05 29.05
N TRP A 145 0.33 -0.24 29.84
CA TRP A 145 -0.24 0.38 31.05
C TRP A 145 0.04 1.88 31.07
N TYR A 146 -0.95 2.64 31.51
CA TYR A 146 -0.86 4.08 31.73
C TYR A 146 -0.73 4.39 33.22
N ASP A 147 0.25 5.23 33.56
CA ASP A 147 0.48 5.79 34.90
C ASP A 147 -0.07 7.21 34.96
N LYS A 148 -1.15 7.45 35.70
CA LYS A 148 -1.82 8.75 35.75
C LYS A 148 -1.02 9.84 36.46
N GLU A 149 -0.27 9.48 37.50
CA GLU A 149 0.50 10.44 38.29
C GLU A 149 1.70 10.94 37.51
N LYS A 150 2.41 10.01 36.86
CA LYS A 150 3.59 10.34 36.04
C LYS A 150 3.25 10.72 34.61
N ARG A 151 2.04 10.35 34.15
CA ARG A 151 1.55 10.53 32.77
C ARG A 151 2.42 9.79 31.75
N GLU A 152 2.75 8.55 32.07
CA GLU A 152 3.69 7.69 31.33
C GLU A 152 3.02 6.39 30.86
N TYR A 153 3.39 5.91 29.68
CA TYR A 153 2.97 4.61 29.13
C TYR A 153 4.12 3.59 29.23
N SER A 154 3.81 2.39 29.70
CA SER A 154 4.79 1.34 30.02
C SER A 154 4.32 -0.06 29.64
N PHE A 155 5.25 -1.00 29.57
CA PHE A 155 4.95 -2.44 29.50
C PHE A 155 4.95 -3.13 30.86
N ILE A 156 5.27 -2.38 31.92
CA ILE A 156 5.42 -2.89 33.28
C ILE A 156 4.11 -2.68 34.04
N GLU A 157 3.53 -3.80 34.46
CA GLU A 157 2.37 -3.83 35.34
C GLU A 157 2.77 -3.38 36.75
N ALA A 158 2.11 -2.35 37.27
CA ALA A 158 2.35 -1.82 38.62
C ALA A 158 1.05 -1.31 39.25
N THR A 159 1.02 -1.27 40.58
CA THR A 159 -0.12 -0.77 41.36
C THR A 159 -0.43 0.68 41.00
N GLY A 160 -1.71 1.00 40.75
CA GLY A 160 -2.16 2.34 40.38
C GLY A 160 -2.15 2.62 38.87
N ARG A 161 -1.59 1.73 38.04
CA ARG A 161 -1.62 1.87 36.57
C ARG A 161 -2.87 1.23 35.96
N GLN A 162 -3.36 1.83 34.90
CA GLN A 162 -4.55 1.38 34.17
C GLN A 162 -4.15 0.60 32.91
N GLN A 163 -4.73 -0.58 32.72
CA GLN A 163 -4.39 -1.48 31.62
C GLN A 163 -5.11 -1.08 30.32
N LEU A 164 -4.36 -1.08 29.22
CA LEU A 164 -4.83 -0.90 27.85
C LEU A 164 -4.52 -2.16 27.03
N THR A 165 -5.29 -2.42 25.97
CA THR A 165 -5.15 -3.64 25.17
C THR A 165 -5.40 -3.35 23.71
N LEU A 166 -4.42 -3.70 22.86
CA LEU A 166 -4.50 -3.54 21.42
C LEU A 166 -5.39 -4.62 20.79
N ARG A 167 -6.13 -4.24 19.74
CA ARG A 167 -6.94 -5.12 18.90
C ARG A 167 -6.38 -5.10 17.46
N GLY A 168 -6.76 -6.09 16.65
CA GLY A 168 -6.31 -6.21 15.25
C GLY A 168 -5.13 -7.16 15.03
N ASN A 169 -4.62 -7.81 16.09
CA ASN A 169 -3.56 -8.80 15.96
C ASN A 169 -4.09 -10.22 15.70
N TYR A 170 -3.32 -10.97 14.90
CA TYR A 170 -3.59 -12.34 14.53
C TYR A 170 -2.39 -13.25 14.77
N TRP A 171 -2.67 -14.53 15.01
CA TRP A 171 -1.67 -15.59 15.07
C TRP A 171 -1.81 -16.48 13.84
N LEU A 172 -0.66 -16.84 13.26
CA LEU A 172 -0.57 -17.65 12.07
C LEU A 172 0.06 -19.01 12.39
N TYR A 173 -0.71 -20.07 12.24
CA TYR A 173 -0.25 -21.45 12.38
C TYR A 173 0.10 -22.02 11.00
N LEU A 174 1.29 -22.59 10.89
CA LEU A 174 1.84 -23.10 9.63
C LEU A 174 2.15 -24.58 9.76
N LEU A 175 1.54 -25.38 8.88
CA LEU A 175 1.89 -26.78 8.69
C LEU A 175 2.88 -26.88 7.50
N PRO A 176 4.19 -27.01 7.76
CA PRO A 176 5.20 -27.02 6.71
C PRO A 176 5.13 -28.29 5.85
N SER A 177 5.61 -28.20 4.61
CA SER A 177 5.95 -29.39 3.82
C SER A 177 7.12 -30.17 4.46
N ARG A 178 7.37 -31.40 4.02
CA ARG A 178 8.50 -32.21 4.52
C ARG A 178 9.84 -31.53 4.25
N GLU A 179 9.98 -30.91 3.08
CA GLU A 179 11.16 -30.16 2.65
C GLU A 179 11.35 -28.91 3.50
N THR A 180 10.26 -28.16 3.73
CA THR A 180 10.27 -26.94 4.56
C THR A 180 10.55 -27.25 6.03
N GLN A 181 10.11 -28.41 6.51
CA GLN A 181 10.39 -28.89 7.85
C GLN A 181 11.86 -29.29 8.03
N ALA A 182 12.56 -29.66 6.95
CA ALA A 182 14.00 -29.90 6.98
C ALA A 182 14.81 -28.60 6.95
N ASP A 183 14.40 -27.63 6.13
CA ASP A 183 14.96 -26.28 6.08
C ASP A 183 13.86 -25.24 5.76
N ASN A 184 13.58 -24.35 6.71
CA ASN A 184 12.55 -23.33 6.57
C ASN A 184 13.08 -21.95 6.17
N THR A 185 14.36 -21.81 5.81
CA THR A 185 14.99 -20.51 5.54
C THR A 185 14.29 -19.76 4.40
N LEU A 186 14.09 -20.42 3.26
CA LEU A 186 13.40 -19.85 2.09
C LEU A 186 11.92 -19.59 2.38
N ALA A 187 11.25 -20.50 3.08
CA ALA A 187 9.85 -20.35 3.46
C ALA A 187 9.64 -19.14 4.37
N LYS A 188 10.54 -18.90 5.34
CA LYS A 188 10.52 -17.70 6.19
C LYS A 188 10.71 -16.42 5.38
N GLN A 189 11.64 -16.40 4.42
CA GLN A 189 11.86 -15.24 3.55
C GLN A 189 10.62 -14.93 2.70
N SER A 190 10.08 -15.95 2.03
CA SER A 190 8.86 -15.84 1.21
C SER A 190 7.65 -15.41 2.04
N LEU A 191 7.45 -16.01 3.22
CA LEU A 191 6.38 -15.65 4.15
C LEU A 191 6.51 -14.20 4.63
N THR A 192 7.71 -13.75 4.99
CA THR A 192 7.95 -12.38 5.44
C THR A 192 7.62 -11.38 4.33
N ALA A 193 8.04 -11.67 3.10
CA ALA A 193 7.71 -10.86 1.94
C ALA A 193 6.19 -10.86 1.67
N PHE A 194 5.54 -12.02 1.75
CA PHE A 194 4.09 -12.16 1.59
C PHE A 194 3.31 -11.34 2.62
N LEU A 195 3.62 -11.48 3.91
CA LEU A 195 2.93 -10.75 4.99
C LEU A 195 3.15 -9.23 4.86
N LYS A 196 4.36 -8.80 4.47
CA LYS A 196 4.63 -7.38 4.16
C LYS A 196 3.85 -6.90 2.93
N ASN A 197 3.65 -7.74 1.92
CA ASN A 197 2.91 -7.41 0.69
C ASN A 197 1.40 -7.45 0.86
N ASN A 198 0.87 -8.04 1.93
CA ASN A 198 -0.56 -8.32 2.11
C ASN A 198 -1.05 -7.92 3.51
N ARG A 199 -0.51 -6.84 4.07
CA ARG A 199 -0.89 -6.36 5.40
C ARG A 199 -2.09 -5.44 5.28
N ASN A 200 -3.21 -5.81 5.89
CA ASN A 200 -4.41 -4.98 5.90
C ASN A 200 -4.32 -3.84 6.93
N LEU A 201 -5.09 -2.78 6.69
CA LEU A 201 -5.20 -1.63 7.59
C LEU A 201 -5.77 -2.03 8.95
N GLY A 202 -5.11 -1.60 10.02
CA GLY A 202 -5.49 -1.90 11.40
C GLY A 202 -5.18 -3.33 11.84
N GLU A 203 -4.50 -4.11 11.00
CA GLU A 203 -4.26 -5.53 11.24
C GLU A 203 -2.78 -5.92 11.09
N SER A 204 -2.37 -6.89 11.90
CA SER A 204 -1.01 -7.44 11.85
C SER A 204 -0.94 -8.89 12.34
N VAL A 205 -0.02 -9.68 11.79
CA VAL A 205 0.32 -11.00 12.32
C VAL A 205 1.36 -10.83 13.42
N SER A 206 0.92 -10.93 14.68
CA SER A 206 1.80 -10.73 15.85
C SER A 206 2.65 -11.97 16.19
N LYS A 207 2.20 -13.16 15.76
CA LYS A 207 2.88 -14.42 16.09
C LYS A 207 2.76 -15.44 14.96
N ILE A 208 3.90 -16.02 14.59
CA ILE A 208 3.99 -17.11 13.61
C ILE A 208 4.37 -18.40 14.35
N ILE A 209 3.55 -19.43 14.22
CA ILE A 209 3.68 -20.71 14.92
C ILE A 209 3.91 -21.81 13.89
N TRP A 210 5.14 -22.31 13.85
CA TRP A 210 5.50 -23.47 13.04
C TRP A 210 5.12 -24.74 13.80
N LEU A 211 4.17 -25.51 13.26
CA LEU A 211 3.77 -26.78 13.86
C LEU A 211 4.93 -27.77 13.85
N GLN A 212 5.04 -28.56 14.92
CA GLN A 212 6.11 -29.54 15.09
C GLN A 212 5.65 -30.93 14.65
N PRO A 213 6.49 -31.70 13.95
CA PRO A 213 6.13 -33.06 13.57
C PRO A 213 6.13 -33.97 14.80
N THR A 214 5.16 -34.88 14.89
CA THR A 214 5.23 -36.10 15.73
C THR A 214 5.17 -37.32 14.81
N ASP A 215 6.06 -38.29 15.01
CA ASP A 215 6.21 -39.42 14.10
C ASP A 215 5.05 -40.40 14.25
N PHE A 216 4.21 -40.44 13.23
CA PHE A 216 3.06 -41.33 13.14
C PHE A 216 3.47 -42.64 12.45
N LEU A 217 3.91 -43.61 13.25
CA LEU A 217 4.38 -44.92 12.77
C LEU A 217 3.22 -45.87 12.49
N LEU A 218 2.47 -45.62 11.43
CA LEU A 218 1.36 -46.46 11.00
C LEU A 218 1.86 -47.84 10.54
N GLN A 219 1.43 -48.90 11.22
CA GLN A 219 1.68 -50.29 10.85
C GLN A 219 0.58 -50.77 9.91
N LEU A 220 0.97 -51.15 8.69
CA LEU A 220 0.09 -51.67 7.66
C LEU A 220 0.58 -53.05 7.22
N ALA A 221 -0.32 -54.03 7.19
CA ALA A 221 -0.08 -55.32 6.55
C ALA A 221 -1.11 -55.53 5.43
N ILE A 222 -0.62 -55.76 4.22
CA ILE A 222 -1.41 -55.78 2.98
C ILE A 222 -1.12 -57.07 2.21
N GLU A 223 -2.19 -57.74 1.76
CA GLU A 223 -2.13 -58.89 0.88
C GLU A 223 -2.45 -58.47 -0.56
N LEU A 224 -1.65 -58.95 -1.50
CA LEU A 224 -1.79 -58.64 -2.93
C LEU A 224 -2.57 -59.71 -3.68
N ASP A 225 -3.24 -59.30 -4.75
CA ASP A 225 -3.86 -60.22 -5.71
C ASP A 225 -2.81 -61.09 -6.44
N ASP A 226 -3.25 -62.26 -6.91
CA ASP A 226 -2.40 -63.26 -7.58
C ASP A 226 -1.70 -62.73 -8.86
N ASP A 227 -2.28 -61.72 -9.52
CA ASP A 227 -1.85 -61.24 -10.86
C ASP A 227 -1.03 -59.92 -10.83
N VAL A 228 -0.55 -59.50 -9.67
CA VAL A 228 0.24 -58.26 -9.54
C VAL A 228 1.62 -58.40 -10.20
N LYS A 229 1.89 -57.52 -11.17
CA LYS A 229 3.18 -57.49 -11.88
C LYS A 229 4.15 -56.40 -11.40
N ASP A 230 3.64 -55.26 -10.94
CA ASP A 230 4.45 -54.10 -10.56
C ASP A 230 4.26 -53.75 -9.08
N ILE A 231 5.10 -54.37 -8.24
CA ILE A 231 4.96 -54.25 -6.79
C ILE A 231 5.46 -52.88 -6.30
N ALA A 232 6.45 -52.30 -6.99
CA ALA A 232 6.94 -50.95 -6.66
C ALA A 232 5.85 -49.88 -6.87
N ASP A 233 5.03 -50.02 -7.91
CA ASP A 233 3.87 -49.16 -8.16
C ASP A 233 2.84 -49.25 -7.03
N ILE A 234 2.55 -50.47 -6.53
CA ILE A 234 1.63 -50.65 -5.39
C ILE A 234 2.18 -49.98 -4.12
N PHE A 235 3.47 -50.16 -3.82
CA PHE A 235 4.11 -49.46 -2.68
C PHE A 235 3.98 -47.93 -2.81
N ALA A 236 4.23 -47.38 -4.00
CA ALA A 236 4.09 -45.94 -4.26
C ALA A 236 2.64 -45.46 -4.06
N LYS A 237 1.65 -46.19 -4.59
CA LYS A 237 0.22 -45.86 -4.45
C LYS A 237 -0.25 -45.94 -3.00
N ILE A 238 0.18 -46.95 -2.23
CA ILE A 238 -0.13 -47.06 -0.80
C ILE A 238 0.46 -45.88 -0.04
N TYR A 239 1.74 -45.56 -0.29
CA TYR A 239 2.39 -44.41 0.35
C TYR A 239 1.64 -43.10 0.05
N MET A 240 1.38 -42.81 -1.23
CA MET A 240 0.69 -41.58 -1.64
C MET A 240 -0.72 -41.48 -1.05
N THR A 241 -1.49 -42.57 -1.08
CA THR A 241 -2.86 -42.63 -0.53
C THR A 241 -2.87 -42.42 0.98
N THR A 242 -1.91 -43.03 1.68
CA THR A 242 -1.78 -42.90 3.14
C THR A 242 -1.35 -41.48 3.51
N GLU A 243 -0.33 -40.93 2.83
CA GLU A 243 0.16 -39.57 3.06
C GLU A 243 -0.96 -38.55 2.85
N GLN A 244 -1.72 -38.65 1.75
CA GLN A 244 -2.85 -37.75 1.47
C GLN A 244 -4.00 -37.88 2.48
N THR A 245 -4.18 -39.06 3.08
CA THR A 245 -5.22 -39.27 4.10
C THR A 245 -4.79 -38.74 5.47
N VAL A 246 -3.50 -38.83 5.82
CA VAL A 246 -2.96 -38.29 7.06
C VAL A 246 -2.86 -36.76 7.00
N LEU A 247 -2.35 -36.23 5.88
CA LEU A 247 -2.23 -34.81 5.60
C LEU A 247 -2.87 -34.50 4.25
N GLU A 248 -4.12 -34.06 4.30
CA GLU A 248 -4.83 -33.60 3.12
C GLU A 248 -4.14 -32.37 2.51
N LYS A 249 -3.94 -32.42 1.18
CA LYS A 249 -3.32 -31.32 0.41
C LYS A 249 -4.39 -30.71 -0.50
N PRO A 250 -4.38 -29.38 -0.70
CA PRO A 250 -5.31 -28.73 -1.62
C PRO A 250 -5.09 -29.20 -3.06
N LEU A 251 -6.18 -29.49 -3.77
CA LEU A 251 -6.17 -29.76 -5.20
C LEU A 251 -6.08 -28.44 -5.97
N ARG A 252 -5.34 -28.46 -7.08
CA ARG A 252 -5.10 -27.28 -7.93
C ARG A 252 -5.47 -27.58 -9.37
N TYR A 253 -6.10 -26.61 -10.03
CA TYR A 253 -6.58 -26.75 -11.40
C TYR A 253 -6.06 -25.61 -12.29
N THR A 254 -5.88 -25.90 -13.57
CA THR A 254 -5.66 -24.84 -14.57
C THR A 254 -6.97 -24.10 -14.84
N THR A 255 -6.90 -22.85 -15.30
CA THR A 255 -8.08 -22.09 -15.74
C THR A 255 -8.90 -22.87 -16.77
N GLN A 256 -8.23 -23.52 -17.73
CA GLN A 256 -8.88 -24.32 -18.76
C GLN A 256 -9.60 -25.54 -18.20
N ALA A 257 -8.98 -26.27 -17.26
CA ALA A 257 -9.63 -27.42 -16.62
C ALA A 257 -10.88 -27.01 -15.84
N MET A 258 -10.87 -25.86 -15.16
CA MET A 258 -12.07 -25.37 -14.48
C MET A 258 -13.18 -24.96 -15.45
N LYS A 259 -12.85 -24.32 -16.58
CA LYS A 259 -13.83 -24.02 -17.64
C LYS A 259 -14.47 -25.30 -18.19
N GLU A 260 -13.68 -26.35 -18.40
CA GLU A 260 -14.16 -27.67 -18.85
C GLU A 260 -15.05 -28.37 -17.80
N LEU A 261 -14.80 -28.13 -16.52
CA LEU A 261 -15.65 -28.58 -15.40
C LEU A 261 -16.94 -27.75 -15.25
N GLY A 262 -17.14 -26.70 -16.05
CA GLY A 262 -18.37 -25.90 -16.08
C GLY A 262 -18.36 -24.68 -15.15
N TYR A 263 -17.22 -24.33 -14.56
CA TYR A 263 -17.10 -23.10 -13.77
C TYR A 263 -17.15 -21.86 -14.66
N SER A 264 -17.85 -20.83 -14.19
CA SER A 264 -17.81 -19.48 -14.76
C SER A 264 -16.48 -18.76 -14.44
N ASN A 265 -16.16 -17.70 -15.19
CA ASN A 265 -14.95 -16.91 -14.90
C ASN A 265 -15.02 -16.28 -13.50
N GLU A 266 -16.20 -15.81 -13.09
CA GLU A 266 -16.45 -15.21 -11.78
C GLU A 266 -16.16 -16.20 -10.64
N GLU A 267 -16.50 -17.49 -10.81
CA GLU A 267 -16.20 -18.53 -9.84
C GLU A 267 -14.72 -18.93 -9.85
N ILE A 268 -14.08 -18.98 -11.03
CA ILE A 268 -12.66 -19.33 -11.16
C ILE A 268 -11.77 -18.28 -10.49
N PHE A 269 -12.06 -17.01 -10.73
CA PHE A 269 -11.24 -15.87 -10.27
C PHE A 269 -11.71 -15.31 -8.93
N ALA A 270 -12.50 -16.07 -8.16
CA ALA A 270 -12.92 -15.68 -6.82
C ALA A 270 -11.76 -15.80 -5.81
N GLY A 271 -11.55 -14.74 -5.02
CA GLY A 271 -10.52 -14.68 -4.00
C GLY A 271 -9.17 -14.14 -4.52
N PRO A 272 -8.04 -14.48 -3.89
CA PRO A 272 -6.73 -13.96 -4.25
C PRO A 272 -6.20 -14.56 -5.55
N TYR A 273 -5.35 -13.80 -6.24
CA TYR A 273 -4.68 -14.31 -7.43
C TYR A 273 -3.65 -15.38 -7.05
N LEU A 274 -3.83 -16.60 -7.55
CA LEU A 274 -2.93 -17.74 -7.36
C LEU A 274 -2.07 -17.98 -8.60
N HIS A 275 -0.75 -18.01 -8.41
CA HIS A 275 0.24 -18.21 -9.46
C HIS A 275 0.40 -19.67 -9.88
N HIS A 276 0.03 -20.63 -9.01
CA HIS A 276 0.27 -22.05 -9.27
C HIS A 276 -1.00 -22.90 -9.39
N GLY A 277 -2.03 -22.34 -10.03
CA GLY A 277 -3.32 -22.98 -10.25
C GLY A 277 -4.35 -22.66 -9.17
N TRP A 278 -5.62 -22.82 -9.52
CA TRP A 278 -6.75 -22.40 -8.70
C TRP A 278 -7.16 -23.46 -7.68
N ILE A 279 -7.52 -23.01 -6.48
CA ILE A 279 -7.99 -23.84 -5.36
C ILE A 279 -9.47 -23.49 -5.10
N PRO A 280 -10.42 -24.06 -5.86
CA PRO A 280 -11.84 -23.74 -5.69
C PRO A 280 -12.36 -24.19 -4.32
N GLU A 281 -11.92 -25.36 -3.87
CA GLU A 281 -12.29 -25.95 -2.58
C GLU A 281 -11.06 -26.11 -1.71
N LEU A 282 -11.11 -25.53 -0.50
CA LEU A 282 -10.09 -25.71 0.52
C LEU A 282 -10.31 -27.03 1.27
N PRO A 283 -9.25 -27.73 1.69
CA PRO A 283 -9.37 -28.83 2.64
C PRO A 283 -10.11 -28.40 3.92
N ALA A 284 -10.70 -29.36 4.64
CA ALA A 284 -11.44 -29.06 5.86
C ALA A 284 -10.61 -28.22 6.86
N ASP A 285 -11.25 -27.23 7.48
CA ASP A 285 -10.60 -26.37 8.47
C ASP A 285 -10.17 -27.17 9.70
N LYS A 286 -8.91 -27.00 10.10
CA LYS A 286 -8.35 -27.59 11.32
C LYS A 286 -8.05 -26.49 12.34
N ASP A 287 -8.55 -26.65 13.56
CA ASP A 287 -8.29 -25.72 14.67
C ASP A 287 -7.01 -26.11 15.42
N TYR A 288 -5.87 -25.56 14.99
CA TYR A 288 -4.57 -25.79 15.63
C TYR A 288 -4.41 -25.05 16.98
N THR A 289 -5.42 -24.30 17.42
CA THR A 289 -5.43 -23.74 18.78
C THR A 289 -5.71 -24.82 19.84
N LYS A 290 -6.13 -26.02 19.44
CA LYS A 290 -6.44 -27.17 20.30
C LYS A 290 -5.77 -28.45 19.75
N PRO A 291 -5.79 -29.56 20.51
CA PRO A 291 -5.47 -30.87 19.95
C PRO A 291 -6.35 -31.19 18.75
N THR A 292 -5.80 -31.86 17.74
CA THR A 292 -6.50 -32.20 16.48
C THR A 292 -6.79 -33.70 16.41
N GLU A 293 -7.93 -34.08 15.84
CA GLU A 293 -8.30 -35.48 15.63
C GLU A 293 -7.85 -35.96 14.25
N LEU A 294 -7.14 -37.09 14.20
CA LEU A 294 -6.80 -37.81 12.98
C LEU A 294 -7.68 -39.06 12.88
N LYS A 295 -8.54 -39.12 11.87
CA LYS A 295 -9.47 -40.24 11.62
C LYS A 295 -9.02 -41.02 10.39
N LEU A 296 -8.61 -42.28 10.57
CA LEU A 296 -8.15 -43.14 9.48
C LEU A 296 -9.19 -44.20 9.06
N SER A 297 -10.43 -44.10 9.53
CA SER A 297 -11.50 -45.04 9.19
C SER A 297 -11.74 -45.18 7.68
N HIS A 298 -11.56 -44.09 6.91
CA HIS A 298 -11.69 -44.10 5.46
C HIS A 298 -10.44 -44.62 4.72
N LEU A 299 -9.28 -44.71 5.40
CA LEU A 299 -8.03 -45.15 4.78
C LEU A 299 -8.14 -46.58 4.26
N ALA A 300 -8.76 -47.48 5.04
CA ALA A 300 -8.90 -48.89 4.66
C ALA A 300 -9.63 -49.05 3.31
N ASN A 301 -10.74 -48.35 3.12
CA ASN A 301 -11.50 -48.39 1.87
C ASN A 301 -10.71 -47.81 0.69
N ARG A 302 -9.94 -46.73 0.92
CA ARG A 302 -9.09 -46.12 -0.13
C ARG A 302 -7.94 -47.04 -0.53
N LEU A 303 -7.33 -47.74 0.43
CA LEU A 303 -6.27 -48.71 0.17
C LEU A 303 -6.79 -49.95 -0.57
N LEU A 304 -7.96 -50.48 -0.19
CA LEU A 304 -8.62 -51.59 -0.90
C LEU A 304 -9.04 -51.24 -2.34
N ALA A 305 -9.24 -49.95 -2.64
CA ALA A 305 -9.57 -49.51 -4.00
C ALA A 305 -8.35 -49.50 -4.95
N ILE A 306 -7.12 -49.67 -4.43
CA ILE A 306 -5.91 -49.74 -5.25
C ILE A 306 -5.91 -51.07 -6.01
N PRO A 307 -5.90 -51.08 -7.36
CA PRO A 307 -5.86 -52.32 -8.12
C PRO A 307 -4.64 -53.17 -7.76
N GLY A 308 -4.88 -54.43 -7.37
CA GLY A 308 -3.85 -55.37 -6.92
C GLY A 308 -3.77 -55.54 -5.40
N VAL A 309 -4.53 -54.77 -4.61
CA VAL A 309 -4.67 -54.96 -3.16
C VAL A 309 -5.88 -55.85 -2.88
N GLN A 310 -5.65 -57.04 -2.34
CA GLN A 310 -6.69 -58.02 -2.02
C GLN A 310 -7.32 -57.77 -0.64
N SER A 311 -6.47 -57.57 0.38
CA SER A 311 -6.92 -57.45 1.77
C SER A 311 -5.95 -56.61 2.62
N ILE A 312 -6.46 -56.03 3.70
CA ILE A 312 -5.67 -55.33 4.73
C ILE A 312 -5.78 -56.16 6.01
N THR A 313 -4.69 -56.80 6.41
CA THR A 313 -4.65 -57.72 7.56
C THR A 313 -4.26 -57.01 8.87
N GLN A 314 -3.63 -55.84 8.78
CA GLN A 314 -3.30 -55.01 9.94
C GLN A 314 -3.37 -53.52 9.59
N LEU A 315 -4.04 -52.76 10.46
CA LEU A 315 -3.97 -51.30 10.52
C LEU A 315 -3.92 -50.93 12.00
N ALA A 316 -2.73 -50.55 12.47
CA ALA A 316 -2.49 -50.20 13.86
C ALA A 316 -1.44 -49.10 13.96
N LEU A 317 -1.43 -48.35 15.07
CA LEU A 317 -0.33 -47.43 15.35
C LEU A 317 0.77 -48.16 16.12
N GLY A 318 2.01 -48.03 15.64
CA GLY A 318 3.19 -48.53 16.34
C GLY A 318 3.54 -47.70 17.58
N LYS A 319 4.81 -47.79 18.00
CA LYS A 319 5.33 -46.98 19.10
C LYS A 319 5.23 -45.49 18.73
N HIS A 320 4.65 -44.71 19.63
CA HIS A 320 4.45 -43.26 19.48
C HIS A 320 4.91 -42.54 20.76
N ASP A 321 5.07 -41.22 20.66
CA ASP A 321 5.40 -40.36 21.79
C ASP A 321 4.14 -39.93 22.56
N GLU A 322 4.31 -39.08 23.58
CA GLU A 322 3.21 -38.54 24.39
C GLU A 322 2.32 -37.53 23.66
N HIS A 323 2.67 -37.13 22.43
CA HIS A 323 1.92 -36.17 21.63
C HIS A 323 0.82 -36.84 20.80
N ILE A 324 0.76 -38.17 20.78
CA ILE A 324 -0.29 -38.95 20.13
C ILE A 324 -1.01 -39.77 21.19
N SER A 325 -2.35 -39.72 21.20
CA SER A 325 -3.17 -40.54 22.11
C SER A 325 -4.33 -41.18 21.35
N PRO A 326 -4.67 -42.45 21.61
CA PRO A 326 -5.82 -43.09 20.97
C PRO A 326 -7.15 -42.48 21.47
N LEU A 327 -8.15 -42.44 20.61
CA LEU A 327 -9.50 -42.04 21.00
C LEU A 327 -10.20 -43.20 21.74
N ALA A 328 -10.88 -42.91 22.85
CA ALA A 328 -11.37 -43.94 23.79
C ALA A 328 -12.40 -44.94 23.20
N ASP A 329 -13.07 -44.58 22.10
CA ASP A 329 -14.15 -45.37 21.48
C ASP A 329 -13.93 -45.63 19.97
N ASP A 330 -12.74 -45.36 19.43
CA ASP A 330 -12.43 -45.57 18.01
C ASP A 330 -10.97 -46.06 17.83
N ASN A 331 -10.84 -47.33 17.41
CA ASN A 331 -9.55 -47.98 17.19
C ASN A 331 -8.75 -47.42 16.01
N TRP A 332 -9.35 -46.57 15.18
CA TRP A 332 -8.73 -46.00 13.97
C TRP A 332 -8.59 -44.48 14.04
N SER A 333 -8.77 -43.90 15.22
CA SER A 333 -8.65 -42.46 15.44
C SER A 333 -7.70 -42.13 16.58
N TRP A 334 -6.93 -41.06 16.38
CA TRP A 334 -5.96 -40.56 17.36
C TRP A 334 -6.09 -39.06 17.53
N THR A 335 -5.84 -38.60 18.74
CA THR A 335 -5.69 -37.18 19.07
C THR A 335 -4.22 -36.81 19.01
N ILE A 336 -3.92 -35.79 18.21
CA ILE A 336 -2.60 -35.17 18.08
C ILE A 336 -2.57 -33.93 18.96
N ALA A 337 -1.56 -33.82 19.82
CA ALA A 337 -1.42 -32.73 20.77
C ALA A 337 -1.37 -31.35 20.09
N GLN A 338 -1.78 -30.32 20.83
CA GLN A 338 -1.75 -28.94 20.35
C GLN A 338 -0.34 -28.55 19.88
N ARG A 339 -0.25 -27.84 18.74
CA ARG A 339 0.99 -27.42 18.05
C ARG A 339 1.79 -28.55 17.37
N TYR A 340 1.30 -29.78 17.40
CA TYR A 340 1.90 -30.89 16.68
C TYR A 340 1.05 -31.30 15.47
N TYR A 341 1.68 -31.95 14.49
CA TYR A 341 1.01 -32.56 13.36
C TYR A 341 1.59 -33.97 13.10
N PRO A 342 0.77 -34.92 12.60
CA PRO A 342 1.24 -36.28 12.36
C PRO A 342 2.14 -36.32 11.13
N ARG A 343 3.37 -36.81 11.30
CA ARG A 343 4.33 -37.08 10.22
C ARG A 343 4.41 -38.57 9.97
N LEU A 344 3.82 -39.04 8.87
CA LEU A 344 3.80 -40.46 8.53
C LEU A 344 5.22 -41.01 8.32
N TRP A 345 5.55 -42.11 9.00
CA TRP A 345 6.79 -42.88 8.77
C TRP A 345 8.11 -42.09 8.91
N GLY A 346 8.14 -41.05 9.73
CA GLY A 346 9.38 -40.35 10.06
C GLY A 346 9.89 -39.39 8.98
N SER A 347 11.15 -38.97 9.11
CA SER A 347 11.80 -38.01 8.19
C SER A 347 12.13 -38.59 6.81
N ASP A 348 12.50 -39.86 6.74
CA ASP A 348 12.78 -40.58 5.47
C ASP A 348 11.83 -41.79 5.33
N PRO A 349 10.56 -41.54 4.97
CA PRO A 349 9.52 -42.57 4.96
C PRO A 349 9.82 -43.70 3.98
N LEU A 350 10.38 -43.38 2.81
CA LEU A 350 10.67 -44.38 1.77
C LEU A 350 11.78 -45.33 2.20
N SER A 351 12.80 -44.82 2.90
CA SER A 351 13.84 -45.68 3.48
C SER A 351 13.27 -46.56 4.60
N LEU A 352 12.33 -46.05 5.40
CA LEU A 352 11.73 -46.82 6.48
C LEU A 352 10.85 -47.95 5.94
N ILE A 353 9.95 -47.67 4.99
CA ILE A 353 9.03 -48.68 4.46
C ILE A 353 9.70 -49.75 3.59
N THR A 354 10.93 -49.52 3.14
CA THR A 354 11.73 -50.51 2.40
C THR A 354 12.75 -51.24 3.28
N SER A 355 12.85 -50.86 4.55
CA SER A 355 13.79 -51.48 5.50
C SER A 355 13.31 -52.86 6.00
N PRO A 356 14.20 -53.69 6.55
CA PRO A 356 13.81 -54.96 7.19
C PRO A 356 12.81 -54.77 8.34
N ALA A 357 12.89 -53.65 9.06
CA ALA A 357 12.00 -53.26 10.15
C ALA A 357 10.81 -52.42 9.66
N SER A 358 10.45 -52.52 8.38
CA SER A 358 9.39 -51.72 7.77
C SER A 358 8.06 -51.88 8.51
N PRO A 359 7.37 -50.76 8.81
CA PRO A 359 6.00 -50.79 9.32
C PRO A 359 4.98 -51.13 8.23
N LEU A 360 5.37 -51.16 6.95
CA LEU A 360 4.55 -51.58 5.82
C LEU A 360 4.97 -52.99 5.35
N ILE A 361 4.16 -53.99 5.67
CA ILE A 361 4.37 -55.39 5.28
C ILE A 361 3.45 -55.69 4.11
N ILE A 362 4.02 -56.06 2.96
CA ILE A 362 3.25 -56.51 1.79
C ILE A 362 3.55 -57.97 1.52
N THR A 363 2.51 -58.80 1.44
CA THR A 363 2.60 -60.24 1.19
C THR A 363 1.94 -60.61 -0.14
N ALA A 364 2.63 -61.40 -0.95
CA ALA A 364 2.08 -62.02 -2.15
C ALA A 364 1.67 -63.49 -1.88
N LYS A 365 1.11 -64.15 -2.90
CA LYS A 365 0.64 -65.54 -2.85
C LYS A 365 1.62 -66.48 -2.13
N GLY A 366 1.09 -67.27 -1.19
CA GLY A 366 1.86 -68.21 -0.37
C GLY A 366 2.50 -67.60 0.88
N GLY A 367 2.13 -66.37 1.25
CA GLY A 367 2.64 -65.69 2.45
C GLY A 367 4.05 -65.13 2.28
N VAL A 368 4.51 -64.96 1.04
CA VAL A 368 5.86 -64.47 0.74
C VAL A 368 5.88 -62.96 0.96
N LYS A 369 6.69 -62.49 1.91
CA LYS A 369 6.94 -61.06 2.13
C LYS A 369 7.71 -60.50 0.94
N VAL A 370 7.18 -59.46 0.32
CA VAL A 370 7.82 -58.78 -0.80
C VAL A 370 8.66 -57.61 -0.28
N ALA A 371 9.83 -57.40 -0.89
CA ALA A 371 10.69 -56.25 -0.67
C ALA A 371 10.95 -55.54 -2.00
N VAL A 372 11.03 -54.20 -1.94
CA VAL A 372 11.37 -53.32 -3.07
C VAL A 372 12.39 -52.29 -2.61
N SER A 373 13.20 -51.79 -3.54
CA SER A 373 14.17 -50.75 -3.22
C SER A 373 13.50 -49.38 -3.15
N LYS A 374 14.06 -48.46 -2.35
CA LYS A 374 13.62 -47.05 -2.29
C LYS A 374 13.60 -46.41 -3.68
N GLN A 375 14.62 -46.66 -4.50
CA GLN A 375 14.75 -46.09 -5.84
C GLN A 375 13.65 -46.56 -6.80
N ASP A 376 13.17 -47.80 -6.65
CA ASP A 376 12.10 -48.32 -7.48
C ASP A 376 10.76 -47.67 -7.13
N ILE A 377 10.52 -47.42 -5.84
CA ILE A 377 9.32 -46.69 -5.38
C ILE A 377 9.39 -45.23 -5.83
N GLU A 378 10.53 -44.56 -5.66
CA GLU A 378 10.72 -43.16 -6.07
C GLU A 378 10.41 -42.94 -7.55
N LYS A 379 10.79 -43.87 -8.43
CA LYS A 379 10.48 -43.83 -9.87
C LYS A 379 8.98 -43.99 -10.17
N LYS A 380 8.20 -44.53 -9.23
CA LYS A 380 6.76 -44.79 -9.37
C LYS A 380 5.90 -43.74 -8.67
N ILE A 381 6.48 -42.91 -7.80
CA ILE A 381 5.77 -41.78 -7.19
C ILE A 381 5.44 -40.76 -8.28
N ILE A 382 4.15 -40.47 -8.44
CA ILE A 382 3.67 -39.48 -9.41
C ILE A 382 3.75 -38.11 -8.75
N ILE A 383 4.64 -37.26 -9.25
CA ILE A 383 4.72 -35.84 -8.88
C ILE A 383 3.92 -35.07 -9.94
N ALA A 384 2.83 -34.42 -9.53
CA ALA A 384 2.07 -33.56 -10.43
C ALA A 384 2.96 -32.39 -10.89
N PRO A 385 2.97 -32.04 -12.19
CA PRO A 385 3.75 -30.90 -12.66
C PRO A 385 3.22 -29.62 -12.02
N LEU A 386 4.13 -28.71 -11.68
CA LEU A 386 3.75 -27.40 -11.16
C LEU A 386 2.95 -26.63 -12.22
N ILE A 387 1.71 -26.28 -11.89
CA ILE A 387 0.87 -25.43 -12.73
C ILE A 387 1.42 -24.00 -12.67
N GLN A 388 1.41 -23.30 -13.81
CA GLN A 388 1.75 -21.88 -13.89
C GLN A 388 0.54 -21.15 -14.49
N THR A 389 -0.14 -20.36 -13.67
CA THR A 389 -1.31 -19.60 -14.11
C THR A 389 -0.86 -18.56 -15.13
N GLN A 390 -1.35 -18.67 -16.37
CA GLN A 390 -1.08 -17.70 -17.42
C GLN A 390 -2.14 -16.60 -17.42
N PRO A 391 -1.78 -15.35 -17.76
CA PRO A 391 -2.75 -14.28 -17.96
C PRO A 391 -3.66 -14.57 -19.16
N GLU A 392 -4.94 -14.20 -19.06
CA GLU A 392 -5.92 -14.36 -20.13
C GLU A 392 -5.99 -13.03 -20.87
N LEU A 393 -5.51 -13.04 -22.12
CA LEU A 393 -5.33 -11.84 -22.93
C LEU A 393 -6.25 -11.86 -24.14
N LEU A 394 -6.77 -10.69 -24.48
CA LEU A 394 -7.29 -10.45 -25.81
C LEU A 394 -6.13 -10.06 -26.72
N ASN A 395 -5.60 -11.02 -27.47
CA ASN A 395 -4.44 -10.82 -28.34
C ASN A 395 -4.66 -9.70 -29.36
N TRP A 396 -3.56 -9.10 -29.82
CA TRP A 396 -3.55 -8.15 -30.92
C TRP A 396 -4.23 -8.72 -32.17
N GLY A 397 -5.00 -7.87 -32.83
CA GLY A 397 -5.56 -8.14 -34.15
C GLY A 397 -4.55 -7.84 -35.27
N LYS A 398 -5.06 -7.61 -36.48
CA LYS A 398 -4.25 -7.17 -37.60
C LYS A 398 -4.25 -5.65 -37.67
N HIS A 399 -3.08 -5.02 -37.51
CA HIS A 399 -2.96 -3.57 -37.69
C HIS A 399 -3.41 -3.13 -39.10
N ARG A 400 -4.20 -2.06 -39.16
CA ARG A 400 -4.77 -1.46 -40.38
C ARG A 400 -4.24 -0.03 -40.54
N LYS A 401 -3.82 0.33 -41.75
CA LYS A 401 -3.33 1.66 -42.11
C LYS A 401 -4.48 2.66 -42.32
N VAL A 402 -5.29 2.87 -41.29
CA VAL A 402 -6.48 3.73 -41.35
C VAL A 402 -6.15 5.22 -41.49
N LEU A 403 -4.94 5.64 -41.11
CA LEU A 403 -4.45 7.02 -41.22
C LEU A 403 -4.16 7.43 -42.67
N ASP A 404 -3.73 6.49 -43.53
CA ASP A 404 -3.30 6.78 -44.90
C ASP A 404 -4.44 7.42 -45.72
N TYR A 405 -4.31 8.72 -46.00
CA TYR A 405 -5.29 9.46 -46.78
C TYR A 405 -4.87 9.62 -48.25
N TYR A 406 -5.84 9.45 -49.15
CA TYR A 406 -5.66 9.63 -50.59
C TYR A 406 -6.60 10.75 -51.07
N PRO A 407 -6.08 11.89 -51.54
CA PRO A 407 -6.89 13.05 -51.87
C PRO A 407 -7.97 12.77 -52.92
N ILE A 408 -9.19 13.23 -52.67
CA ILE A 408 -10.32 13.09 -53.62
C ILE A 408 -10.11 13.94 -54.88
N SER A 409 -9.29 14.99 -54.80
CA SER A 409 -8.84 15.78 -55.94
C SER A 409 -8.14 14.92 -57.02
N ASN A 410 -7.51 13.80 -56.63
CA ASN A 410 -6.89 12.87 -57.58
C ASN A 410 -7.92 11.98 -58.31
N LYS A 411 -9.17 11.92 -57.83
CA LYS A 411 -10.25 11.14 -58.44
C LYS A 411 -11.03 11.93 -59.48
N LEU A 412 -10.88 13.26 -59.48
CA LEU A 412 -11.53 14.13 -60.45
C LEU A 412 -10.90 14.00 -61.85
N PRO A 413 -11.68 14.19 -62.92
CA PRO A 413 -11.17 14.21 -64.29
C PRO A 413 -9.94 15.13 -64.49
N ALA A 414 -9.00 14.70 -65.33
CA ALA A 414 -7.76 15.44 -65.56
C ALA A 414 -7.98 16.86 -66.15
N CYS A 415 -9.12 17.11 -66.79
CA CYS A 415 -9.47 18.44 -67.32
C CYS A 415 -9.66 19.52 -66.24
N TYR A 416 -9.89 19.14 -64.97
CA TYR A 416 -9.90 20.08 -63.84
C TYR A 416 -8.49 20.57 -63.47
N GLY A 417 -7.44 19.88 -63.91
CA GLY A 417 -6.05 20.31 -63.72
C GLY A 417 -5.52 20.17 -62.29
N LEU A 418 -6.19 19.41 -61.42
CA LEU A 418 -5.82 19.24 -60.01
C LEU A 418 -4.64 18.28 -59.78
N GLN A 419 -4.26 17.52 -60.80
CA GLN A 419 -3.13 16.57 -60.76
C GLN A 419 -1.83 17.14 -61.35
N THR A 420 -1.89 18.35 -61.92
CA THR A 420 -0.76 19.05 -62.53
C THR A 420 -0.42 20.31 -61.74
N TYR A 421 0.78 20.87 -61.95
CA TYR A 421 1.13 22.13 -61.29
C TYR A 421 0.12 23.23 -61.63
N ALA A 422 -0.32 23.99 -60.62
CA ALA A 422 -1.29 25.06 -60.83
C ALA A 422 -0.59 26.24 -61.54
N GLU A 423 -0.94 26.46 -62.80
CA GLU A 423 -0.38 27.53 -63.64
C GLU A 423 -1.32 28.73 -63.75
N THR A 424 -2.59 28.56 -63.33
CA THR A 424 -3.63 29.58 -63.44
C THR A 424 -4.29 29.88 -62.09
N GLN A 425 -4.77 31.13 -61.92
CA GLN A 425 -5.50 31.54 -60.72
C GLN A 425 -6.79 30.72 -60.51
N GLN A 426 -7.43 30.27 -61.58
CA GLN A 426 -8.64 29.43 -61.52
C GLN A 426 -8.35 28.04 -60.92
N GLN A 427 -7.22 27.43 -61.29
CA GLN A 427 -6.78 26.16 -60.69
C GLN A 427 -6.46 26.32 -59.20
N ILE A 428 -5.82 27.43 -58.82
CA ILE A 428 -5.54 27.75 -57.41
C ILE A 428 -6.84 27.87 -56.61
N HIS A 429 -7.83 28.61 -57.13
CA HIS A 429 -9.13 28.75 -56.47
C HIS A 429 -9.87 27.42 -56.34
N LEU A 430 -9.80 26.54 -57.35
CA LEU A 430 -10.42 25.21 -57.26
C LEU A 430 -9.72 24.33 -56.23
N HIS A 431 -8.39 24.35 -56.16
CA HIS A 431 -7.64 23.67 -55.10
C HIS A 431 -8.03 24.18 -53.70
N GLN A 432 -8.16 25.50 -53.54
CA GLN A 432 -8.59 26.11 -52.28
C GLN A 432 -10.04 25.77 -51.93
N PHE A 433 -10.93 25.66 -52.92
CA PHE A 433 -12.31 25.21 -52.73
C PHE A 433 -12.38 23.76 -52.26
N MET A 434 -11.50 22.88 -52.78
CA MET A 434 -11.45 21.48 -52.37
C MET A 434 -10.86 21.26 -50.98
N LEU A 435 -9.97 22.15 -50.52
CA LEU A 435 -9.20 21.98 -49.28
C LEU A 435 -10.07 21.68 -48.03
N PRO A 436 -11.18 22.37 -47.73
CA PRO A 436 -11.99 22.04 -46.56
C PRO A 436 -12.58 20.63 -46.60
N PHE A 437 -13.02 20.16 -47.77
CA PHE A 437 -13.57 18.81 -47.94
C PHE A 437 -12.48 17.74 -47.79
N GLU A 438 -11.29 18.00 -48.35
CA GLU A 438 -10.11 17.15 -48.16
C GLU A 438 -9.73 17.07 -46.68
N GLN A 439 -9.75 18.22 -45.97
CA GLN A 439 -9.42 18.31 -44.56
C GLN A 439 -10.39 17.53 -43.68
N MET A 440 -11.71 17.61 -43.95
CA MET A 440 -12.72 16.86 -43.21
C MET A 440 -12.52 15.34 -43.31
N LEU A 441 -12.27 14.84 -44.53
CA LEU A 441 -12.02 13.41 -44.77
C LEU A 441 -10.70 12.95 -44.14
N ALA A 442 -9.64 13.75 -44.27
CA ALA A 442 -8.36 13.46 -43.67
C ALA A 442 -8.44 13.45 -42.13
N ASN A 443 -9.15 14.39 -41.51
CA ASN A 443 -9.40 14.40 -40.07
C ASN A 443 -10.16 13.14 -39.62
N GLY A 444 -11.16 12.68 -40.39
CA GLY A 444 -11.84 11.42 -40.09
C GLY A 444 -10.91 10.21 -40.08
N CYS A 445 -9.98 10.13 -41.03
CA CYS A 445 -8.92 9.10 -41.04
C CYS A 445 -7.99 9.22 -39.82
N ALA A 446 -7.64 10.45 -39.44
CA ALA A 446 -6.80 10.70 -38.26
C ALA A 446 -7.52 10.36 -36.95
N GLU A 447 -8.83 10.63 -36.87
CA GLU A 447 -9.65 10.35 -35.69
C GLU A 447 -9.78 8.83 -35.47
N LEU A 448 -9.98 8.09 -36.56
CA LEU A 448 -9.95 6.63 -36.52
C LEU A 448 -8.57 6.09 -36.11
N ALA A 449 -7.48 6.73 -36.54
CA ALA A 449 -6.12 6.32 -36.20
C ALA A 449 -5.78 6.52 -34.72
N ILE A 450 -6.34 7.55 -34.06
CA ILE A 450 -6.12 7.78 -32.63
C ILE A 450 -7.06 6.97 -31.73
N LEU A 451 -8.03 6.25 -32.28
CA LEU A 451 -9.01 5.47 -31.53
C LEU A 451 -8.40 4.54 -30.45
N PRO A 452 -7.29 3.79 -30.71
CA PRO A 452 -6.63 3.00 -29.68
C PRO A 452 -6.19 3.85 -28.48
N LYS A 453 -5.68 5.07 -28.71
CA LYS A 453 -5.23 6.00 -27.67
C LYS A 453 -6.41 6.70 -26.98
N LEU A 454 -7.50 6.98 -27.71
CA LEU A 454 -8.72 7.58 -27.16
C LEU A 454 -9.49 6.65 -26.23
N LEU A 455 -9.43 5.34 -26.46
CA LEU A 455 -10.09 4.33 -25.62
C LEU A 455 -9.13 3.59 -24.68
N ALA A 456 -7.84 3.92 -24.70
CA ALA A 456 -6.87 3.28 -23.83
C ALA A 456 -7.11 3.59 -22.35
N PHE A 457 -6.96 2.57 -21.51
CA PHE A 457 -6.93 2.75 -20.05
C PHE A 457 -5.62 3.36 -19.55
N LYS A 458 -4.52 3.13 -20.29
CA LYS A 458 -3.17 3.65 -19.96
C LYS A 458 -2.62 4.48 -21.11
N GLN A 459 -1.59 5.29 -20.82
CA GLN A 459 -0.80 6.01 -21.83
C GLN A 459 -1.64 6.87 -22.80
N ARG A 460 -2.68 7.54 -22.27
CA ARG A 460 -3.55 8.43 -23.04
C ARG A 460 -2.78 9.66 -23.52
N GLY A 461 -2.97 10.03 -24.78
CA GLY A 461 -2.30 11.17 -25.42
C GLY A 461 -2.91 12.53 -25.05
N ASN A 462 -2.34 13.61 -25.60
CA ASN A 462 -2.88 14.97 -25.44
C ASN A 462 -4.01 15.31 -26.44
N ALA A 463 -4.12 14.56 -27.53
CA ALA A 463 -5.12 14.79 -28.57
C ALA A 463 -6.44 14.08 -28.23
N VAL A 464 -7.56 14.79 -28.42
CA VAL A 464 -8.93 14.25 -28.28
C VAL A 464 -9.68 14.16 -29.61
N TYR A 465 -9.15 14.81 -30.65
CA TYR A 465 -9.63 14.73 -32.02
C TYR A 465 -8.47 14.37 -32.95
N GLY A 466 -8.78 13.74 -34.08
CA GLY A 466 -7.80 13.47 -35.11
C GLY A 466 -7.60 14.68 -36.01
N ALA A 467 -6.36 15.11 -36.15
CA ALA A 467 -5.97 16.15 -37.09
C ALA A 467 -4.79 15.67 -37.94
N GLN A 468 -4.90 15.78 -39.26
CA GLN A 468 -3.76 15.59 -40.16
C GLN A 468 -3.89 16.50 -41.37
N TRP A 469 -2.75 16.94 -41.92
CA TRP A 469 -2.77 17.64 -43.20
C TRP A 469 -3.06 16.65 -44.35
N PRO A 470 -4.02 16.93 -45.25
CA PRO A 470 -4.46 15.97 -46.28
C PRO A 470 -3.40 15.66 -47.36
N PHE A 471 -2.36 16.48 -47.51
CA PHE A 471 -1.41 16.34 -48.62
C PHE A 471 -0.01 15.93 -48.14
N LYS A 472 0.53 14.85 -48.71
CA LYS A 472 1.92 14.44 -48.47
C LYS A 472 2.91 15.41 -49.10
N ASP A 473 4.13 15.46 -48.57
CA ASP A 473 5.22 16.29 -49.08
C ASP A 473 5.45 16.08 -50.59
N ASN A 474 5.82 17.16 -51.28
CA ASN A 474 6.10 17.20 -52.72
C ASN A 474 4.92 16.89 -53.66
N THR A 475 3.71 16.68 -53.16
CA THR A 475 2.50 16.55 -53.99
C THR A 475 2.03 17.92 -54.54
N VAL A 476 1.17 17.91 -55.57
CA VAL A 476 0.60 19.14 -56.14
C VAL A 476 -0.19 19.91 -55.09
N GLY A 477 -1.09 19.24 -54.36
CA GLY A 477 -1.89 19.86 -53.29
C GLY A 477 -1.03 20.47 -52.19
N TYR A 478 0.10 19.85 -51.84
CA TYR A 478 1.07 20.44 -50.90
C TYR A 478 1.66 21.76 -51.44
N LYS A 479 2.15 21.77 -52.68
CA LYS A 479 2.81 22.94 -53.28
C LYS A 479 1.86 24.13 -53.45
N VAL A 480 0.60 23.88 -53.85
CA VAL A 480 -0.39 24.93 -54.06
C VAL A 480 -0.75 25.66 -52.76
N HIS A 481 -0.77 24.94 -51.63
CA HIS A 481 -1.15 25.50 -50.33
C HIS A 481 0.04 25.87 -49.44
N GLN A 482 1.28 25.80 -49.95
CA GLN A 482 2.50 25.95 -49.16
C GLN A 482 2.55 27.24 -48.32
N GLN A 483 1.95 28.33 -48.81
CA GLN A 483 1.95 29.63 -48.11
C GLN A 483 1.03 29.66 -46.89
N ILE A 484 -0.10 28.94 -46.92
CA ILE A 484 -1.11 28.94 -45.84
C ILE A 484 -0.99 27.72 -44.92
N MET A 485 -0.30 26.67 -45.39
CA MET A 485 -0.20 25.39 -44.71
C MET A 485 0.39 25.48 -43.29
N PRO A 486 1.48 26.23 -43.00
CA PRO A 486 2.05 26.27 -41.65
C PRO A 486 1.05 26.79 -40.60
N ASP A 487 0.34 27.86 -40.91
CA ASP A 487 -0.63 28.48 -40.00
C ASP A 487 -1.85 27.57 -39.78
N LEU A 488 -2.35 26.93 -40.84
CA LEU A 488 -3.47 25.99 -40.74
C LEU A 488 -3.09 24.70 -39.99
N ILE A 489 -1.90 24.15 -40.22
CA ILE A 489 -1.43 22.98 -39.47
C ILE A 489 -1.29 23.33 -37.98
N LYS A 490 -0.76 24.51 -37.66
CA LYS A 490 -0.68 24.97 -36.28
C LYS A 490 -2.09 25.02 -35.66
N GLN A 491 -3.03 25.69 -36.31
CA GLN A 491 -4.40 25.81 -35.83
C GLN A 491 -5.09 24.44 -35.65
N LEU A 492 -4.96 23.54 -36.62
CA LEU A 492 -5.53 22.19 -36.53
C LEU A 492 -4.95 21.39 -35.36
N ASN A 493 -3.64 21.50 -35.13
CA ASN A 493 -2.99 20.83 -34.01
C ASN A 493 -3.47 21.41 -32.68
N ASP A 494 -3.53 22.74 -32.56
CA ASP A 494 -4.00 23.44 -31.37
C ASP A 494 -5.46 23.07 -31.03
N ASP A 495 -6.34 23.06 -32.03
CA ASP A 495 -7.77 22.71 -31.88
C ASP A 495 -8.00 21.23 -31.52
N SER A 496 -7.02 20.36 -31.79
CA SER A 496 -7.11 18.91 -31.51
C SER A 496 -6.65 18.52 -30.10
N GLN A 497 -5.88 19.37 -29.44
CA GLN A 497 -5.15 19.06 -28.20
C GLN A 497 -5.86 19.61 -26.95
N ILE A 498 -5.65 18.97 -25.80
CA ILE A 498 -6.22 19.41 -24.52
C ILE A 498 -5.55 20.69 -24.03
N ASN A 499 -4.24 20.79 -24.19
CA ASN A 499 -3.46 21.98 -23.87
C ASN A 499 -2.27 22.15 -24.82
N ASN A 500 -1.83 23.39 -24.99
CA ASN A 500 -0.66 23.79 -25.77
C ASN A 500 0.10 24.92 -25.05
N ASP A 501 1.03 25.58 -25.74
CA ASP A 501 1.80 26.72 -25.21
C ASP A 501 0.91 27.93 -24.85
N ASP A 502 -0.28 28.04 -25.45
CA ASP A 502 -1.26 29.11 -25.21
C ASP A 502 -2.23 28.80 -24.05
N GLY A 503 -2.17 27.60 -23.46
CA GLY A 503 -2.93 27.19 -22.28
C GLY A 503 -3.83 25.97 -22.51
N ILE A 504 -4.88 25.84 -21.69
CA ILE A 504 -5.82 24.70 -21.74
C ILE A 504 -7.00 25.06 -22.64
N HIS A 505 -7.34 24.18 -23.59
CA HIS A 505 -8.52 24.32 -24.43
C HIS A 505 -9.76 23.73 -23.70
N PRO A 506 -10.72 24.55 -23.22
CA PRO A 506 -11.74 24.09 -22.27
C PRO A 506 -12.65 22.98 -22.81
N GLN A 507 -12.97 23.03 -24.11
CA GLN A 507 -13.83 22.04 -24.74
C GLN A 507 -13.15 20.67 -24.84
N ASN A 508 -11.85 20.66 -25.18
CA ASN A 508 -11.06 19.43 -25.33
C ASN A 508 -10.77 18.81 -23.97
N TYR A 509 -10.48 19.64 -22.98
CA TYR A 509 -10.37 19.24 -21.60
C TYR A 509 -11.66 18.58 -21.08
N ALA A 510 -12.81 19.21 -21.31
CA ALA A 510 -14.10 18.64 -20.90
C ALA A 510 -14.43 17.33 -21.65
N LYS A 511 -14.05 17.23 -22.93
CA LYS A 511 -14.20 16.01 -23.72
C LYS A 511 -13.39 14.86 -23.13
N GLU A 512 -12.11 15.07 -22.82
CA GLU A 512 -11.28 14.05 -22.19
C GLU A 512 -11.85 13.61 -20.83
N LEU A 513 -12.28 14.56 -19.98
CA LEU A 513 -12.91 14.20 -18.70
C LEU A 513 -14.20 13.39 -18.87
N SER A 514 -14.94 13.60 -19.97
CA SER A 514 -16.14 12.82 -20.28
C SER A 514 -15.79 11.40 -20.69
N ILE A 515 -14.73 11.22 -21.50
CA ILE A 515 -14.21 9.91 -21.88
C ILE A 515 -13.69 9.17 -20.64
N LEU A 516 -12.92 9.83 -19.78
CA LEU A 516 -12.44 9.25 -18.53
C LEU A 516 -13.58 8.77 -17.64
N ASN A 517 -14.64 9.57 -17.50
CA ASN A 517 -15.81 9.14 -16.73
C ASN A 517 -16.45 7.88 -17.31
N TYR A 518 -16.68 7.86 -18.63
CA TYR A 518 -17.23 6.69 -19.32
C TYR A 518 -16.38 5.43 -19.13
N LEU A 519 -15.05 5.54 -19.22
CA LEU A 519 -14.15 4.40 -19.03
C LEU A 519 -14.09 3.94 -17.57
N LEU A 520 -14.20 4.86 -16.60
CA LEU A 520 -14.26 4.52 -15.17
C LEU A 520 -15.57 3.79 -14.79
N GLU A 521 -16.66 4.05 -15.51
CA GLU A 521 -17.96 3.39 -15.29
C GLU A 521 -17.90 1.88 -15.57
N TYR A 522 -16.97 1.41 -16.41
CA TYR A 522 -16.74 -0.03 -16.62
C TYR A 522 -16.35 -0.75 -15.33
N PHE A 523 -15.74 -0.01 -14.39
CA PHE A 523 -15.28 -0.53 -13.10
C PHE A 523 -16.25 -0.18 -11.95
N GLY A 524 -17.45 0.35 -12.27
CA GLY A 524 -18.42 0.79 -11.28
C GLY A 524 -17.98 2.05 -10.51
N THR A 525 -17.05 2.83 -11.08
CA THR A 525 -16.53 4.07 -10.48
C THR A 525 -16.82 5.27 -11.37
N HIS A 526 -16.55 6.47 -10.87
CA HIS A 526 -16.70 7.71 -11.62
C HIS A 526 -15.56 8.67 -11.27
N ARG A 527 -15.29 9.60 -12.18
CA ARG A 527 -14.33 10.68 -11.91
C ARG A 527 -14.83 11.57 -10.77
N ALA A 528 -13.94 12.30 -10.11
CA ALA A 528 -14.38 13.33 -9.16
C ALA A 528 -15.26 14.37 -9.87
N ALA A 529 -16.41 14.67 -9.25
CA ALA A 529 -17.34 15.67 -9.78
C ALA A 529 -16.81 17.10 -9.61
N ARG A 530 -16.11 17.36 -8.50
CA ARG A 530 -15.55 18.66 -8.14
C ARG A 530 -14.09 18.48 -7.72
N PRO A 531 -13.12 19.05 -8.45
CA PRO A 531 -11.72 18.97 -8.04
C PRO A 531 -11.49 19.88 -6.83
N LEU A 532 -10.75 19.38 -5.84
CA LEU A 532 -10.27 20.19 -4.72
C LEU A 532 -9.05 21.04 -5.11
N THR A 533 -8.25 20.56 -6.07
CA THR A 533 -7.14 21.36 -6.65
C THR A 533 -7.65 22.45 -7.58
N LEU A 534 -6.91 23.56 -7.65
CA LEU A 534 -7.12 24.62 -8.64
C LEU A 534 -6.32 24.37 -9.94
N ASP A 535 -5.37 23.44 -9.92
CA ASP A 535 -4.58 23.06 -11.09
C ASP A 535 -5.34 22.02 -11.92
N SER A 536 -5.84 22.44 -13.08
CA SER A 536 -6.61 21.59 -13.98
C SER A 536 -5.79 20.47 -14.62
N LEU A 537 -4.48 20.66 -14.83
CA LEU A 537 -3.61 19.63 -15.39
C LEU A 537 -3.25 18.58 -14.33
N ASP A 538 -3.00 19.01 -13.09
CA ASP A 538 -2.86 18.09 -11.95
C ASP A 538 -4.13 17.25 -11.76
N PHE A 539 -5.31 17.87 -11.84
CA PHE A 539 -6.58 17.15 -11.76
C PHE A 539 -6.71 16.10 -12.89
N LEU A 540 -6.42 16.49 -14.14
CA LEU A 540 -6.49 15.57 -15.27
C LEU A 540 -5.50 14.40 -15.11
N SER A 541 -4.27 14.69 -14.68
CA SER A 541 -3.25 13.67 -14.39
C SER A 541 -3.73 12.70 -13.31
N THR A 542 -4.34 13.21 -12.25
CA THR A 542 -4.95 12.40 -11.17
C THR A 542 -6.02 11.46 -11.71
N GLN A 543 -6.96 11.96 -12.54
CA GLN A 543 -8.04 11.12 -13.08
C GLN A 543 -7.55 10.10 -14.11
N ARG A 544 -6.53 10.44 -14.92
CA ARG A 544 -5.86 9.48 -15.82
C ARG A 544 -5.14 8.38 -15.04
N GLY A 545 -4.42 8.75 -13.98
CA GLY A 545 -3.77 7.81 -13.07
C GLY A 545 -4.79 6.89 -12.39
N TYR A 546 -5.93 7.44 -11.99
CA TYR A 546 -7.02 6.68 -11.38
C TYR A 546 -7.58 5.61 -12.33
N LEU A 547 -7.81 5.94 -13.60
CA LEU A 547 -8.23 4.96 -14.61
C LEU A 547 -7.13 3.91 -14.86
N ALA A 548 -5.90 4.37 -15.09
CA ALA A 548 -4.78 3.51 -15.46
C ALA A 548 -4.40 2.48 -14.40
N GLN A 549 -4.66 2.77 -13.11
CA GLN A 549 -4.29 1.90 -12.00
C GLN A 549 -5.48 1.16 -11.38
N GLN A 550 -6.68 1.19 -11.99
CA GLN A 550 -7.86 0.48 -11.45
C GLN A 550 -7.58 -0.96 -11.01
N PRO A 551 -6.84 -1.81 -11.77
CA PRO A 551 -6.59 -3.19 -11.34
C PRO A 551 -5.77 -3.31 -10.05
N GLU A 552 -4.85 -2.38 -9.79
CA GLU A 552 -4.09 -2.34 -8.53
C GLU A 552 -4.97 -1.81 -7.39
N LEU A 553 -5.72 -0.75 -7.65
CA LEU A 553 -6.55 -0.05 -6.65
C LEU A 553 -7.68 -0.92 -6.10
N THR A 554 -8.30 -1.72 -6.96
CA THR A 554 -9.37 -2.65 -6.58
C THR A 554 -8.81 -3.87 -5.86
N TYR A 555 -7.70 -4.43 -6.35
CA TYR A 555 -7.06 -5.61 -5.74
C TYR A 555 -6.51 -5.31 -4.34
N GLN A 556 -5.84 -4.16 -4.15
CA GLN A 556 -5.19 -3.78 -2.90
C GLN A 556 -6.06 -2.90 -1.99
N ARG A 557 -7.39 -2.96 -2.09
CA ARG A 557 -8.33 -2.03 -1.46
C ARG A 557 -8.06 -1.72 0.02
N ASN A 558 -7.77 -2.75 0.81
CA ASN A 558 -7.54 -2.65 2.26
C ASN A 558 -6.07 -2.83 2.67
N ASN A 559 -5.19 -3.07 1.69
CA ASN A 559 -3.79 -3.39 1.91
C ASN A 559 -2.98 -2.10 2.04
N ILE A 560 -2.05 -2.08 2.99
CA ILE A 560 -1.18 -0.95 3.28
C ILE A 560 0.29 -1.38 3.27
N ARG A 561 1.05 -0.68 2.44
CA ARG A 561 2.50 -0.79 2.32
C ARG A 561 3.15 0.44 2.94
N VAL A 562 4.16 0.22 3.76
CA VAL A 562 4.95 1.31 4.38
C VAL A 562 5.85 2.00 3.34
N ASP A 563 6.35 1.25 2.37
CA ASP A 563 7.29 1.74 1.35
C ASP A 563 6.62 2.33 0.10
N LYS A 564 5.28 2.39 0.04
CA LYS A 564 4.54 2.86 -1.13
C LYS A 564 3.32 3.71 -0.73
N VAL A 565 2.86 4.54 -1.65
CA VAL A 565 1.56 5.20 -1.52
C VAL A 565 0.46 4.14 -1.61
N SER A 566 -0.35 3.99 -0.57
CA SER A 566 -1.36 2.93 -0.49
C SER A 566 -2.47 3.11 -1.54
N ALA A 567 -3.09 2.00 -1.94
CA ALA A 567 -4.24 2.03 -2.85
C ALA A 567 -5.42 2.84 -2.27
N LEU A 568 -5.66 2.77 -0.96
CA LEU A 568 -6.66 3.60 -0.28
C LEU A 568 -6.34 5.09 -0.43
N GLN A 569 -5.08 5.49 -0.22
CA GLN A 569 -4.65 6.89 -0.36
C GLN A 569 -4.83 7.39 -1.80
N LYS A 570 -4.46 6.58 -2.80
CA LYS A 570 -4.69 6.89 -4.22
C LYS A 570 -6.19 7.02 -4.53
N ARG A 571 -7.04 6.08 -4.07
CA ARG A 571 -8.49 6.14 -4.27
C ARG A 571 -9.10 7.41 -3.67
N ILE A 572 -8.73 7.75 -2.44
CA ILE A 572 -9.17 8.99 -1.79
C ILE A 572 -8.74 10.21 -2.61
N ALA A 573 -7.46 10.27 -3.01
CA ALA A 573 -6.91 11.35 -3.85
C ALA A 573 -7.70 11.52 -5.16
N ALA A 574 -8.04 10.41 -5.82
CA ALA A 574 -8.85 10.43 -7.03
C ALA A 574 -10.29 10.92 -6.78
N ARG A 575 -10.94 10.49 -5.70
CA ARG A 575 -12.33 10.84 -5.35
C ARG A 575 -12.50 12.31 -5.02
N ILE A 576 -11.56 12.89 -4.27
CA ILE A 576 -11.56 14.32 -3.95
C ILE A 576 -10.91 15.17 -5.06
N GLY A 577 -10.31 14.53 -6.06
CA GLY A 577 -9.67 15.19 -7.20
C GLY A 577 -8.44 16.00 -6.82
N LEU A 578 -7.47 15.38 -6.13
CA LEU A 578 -6.29 16.04 -5.59
C LEU A 578 -5.01 15.20 -5.76
N GLY A 579 -3.97 15.76 -6.38
CA GLY A 579 -2.59 15.30 -6.28
C GLY A 579 -2.19 14.15 -7.20
N GLY A 580 -1.82 14.50 -8.44
CA GLY A 580 -1.30 13.56 -9.44
C GLY A 580 0.01 12.88 -9.03
N GLU A 581 0.74 13.45 -8.06
CA GLU A 581 1.94 12.83 -7.47
C GLU A 581 1.66 11.43 -6.91
N CYS A 582 0.47 11.19 -6.32
CA CYS A 582 0.08 9.89 -5.78
C CYS A 582 0.07 8.75 -6.80
N PHE A 583 -0.08 9.08 -8.09
CA PHE A 583 -0.22 8.13 -9.19
C PHE A 583 1.04 7.95 -10.01
N LYS A 584 2.13 8.64 -9.67
CA LYS A 584 3.42 8.39 -10.32
C LYS A 584 3.97 7.04 -9.89
N ASP A 585 4.73 6.39 -10.78
CA ASP A 585 5.38 5.10 -10.48
C ASP A 585 6.35 5.21 -9.30
N ASN A 586 7.05 6.35 -9.19
CA ASN A 586 7.99 6.67 -8.12
C ASN A 586 7.61 8.02 -7.47
N PRO A 587 6.60 8.04 -6.59
CA PRO A 587 6.11 9.27 -5.98
C PRO A 587 7.14 9.82 -4.98
N ASN A 588 7.36 11.14 -5.00
CA ASN A 588 8.10 11.79 -3.94
C ASN A 588 7.20 11.93 -2.71
N LEU A 589 7.46 11.11 -1.67
CA LEU A 589 6.65 11.09 -0.45
C LEU A 589 6.55 12.43 0.28
N ALA A 590 7.46 13.39 0.05
CA ALA A 590 7.36 14.73 0.64
C ALA A 590 6.40 15.68 -0.11
N ASN A 591 5.95 15.30 -1.30
CA ASN A 591 5.08 16.10 -2.16
C ASN A 591 3.65 15.55 -2.24
N LEU A 592 3.28 14.63 -1.33
CA LEU A 592 1.94 14.08 -1.33
C LEU A 592 0.92 15.15 -0.89
N PRO A 593 -0.30 15.12 -1.44
CA PRO A 593 -1.34 16.11 -1.12
C PRO A 593 -1.86 16.00 0.32
N PHE A 594 -1.80 14.81 0.91
CA PHE A 594 -2.18 14.49 2.28
C PHE A 594 -1.52 13.17 2.69
N TYR A 595 -1.56 12.86 3.99
CA TYR A 595 -0.94 11.66 4.55
C TYR A 595 -1.93 10.84 5.37
N LEU A 596 -1.84 9.51 5.25
CA LEU A 596 -2.57 8.56 6.07
C LEU A 596 -1.59 7.86 7.02
N ILE A 597 -1.77 8.04 8.33
CA ILE A 597 -0.92 7.45 9.35
C ILE A 597 -1.74 6.47 10.17
N GLU A 598 -1.41 5.20 10.07
CA GLU A 598 -1.98 4.17 10.93
C GLU A 598 -1.29 4.20 12.28
N HIS A 599 -2.07 4.35 13.36
CA HIS A 599 -1.50 4.50 14.69
C HIS A 599 -0.79 3.23 15.16
N LEU A 600 -1.26 2.05 14.75
CA LEU A 600 -0.65 0.76 15.07
C LEU A 600 0.83 0.69 14.65
N GLN A 601 1.24 1.39 13.58
CA GLN A 601 2.65 1.44 13.15
C GLN A 601 3.56 2.25 14.09
N LEU A 602 2.97 3.09 14.95
CA LEU A 602 3.67 3.91 15.92
C LEU A 602 3.81 3.21 17.28
N LEU A 603 3.49 1.91 17.37
CA LEU A 603 3.66 1.12 18.58
C LEU A 603 4.99 0.35 18.56
N PRO A 604 5.71 0.28 19.71
CA PRO A 604 6.88 -0.58 19.84
C PRO A 604 6.46 -2.05 19.90
N VAL A 605 7.37 -2.95 19.53
CA VAL A 605 7.18 -4.37 19.80
C VAL A 605 7.26 -4.62 21.31
N LYS A 606 6.33 -5.42 21.83
CA LYS A 606 6.26 -5.74 23.25
C LYS A 606 7.52 -6.52 23.68
N PRO A 607 8.30 -6.02 24.65
CA PRO A 607 9.52 -6.67 25.08
C PRO A 607 9.25 -7.94 25.93
N ASP A 608 10.23 -8.84 25.97
CA ASP A 608 10.27 -9.93 26.95
C ASP A 608 10.66 -9.37 28.33
N LYS A 609 9.81 -9.62 29.34
CA LYS A 609 9.97 -9.16 30.72
C LYS A 609 11.28 -9.61 31.37
N LYS A 610 11.94 -10.66 30.85
CA LYS A 610 13.26 -11.13 31.33
C LYS A 610 14.32 -10.02 31.30
N PHE A 611 14.21 -9.06 30.39
CA PHE A 611 15.19 -7.97 30.21
C PHE A 611 14.78 -6.64 30.87
N ASP A 612 13.78 -6.65 31.76
CA ASP A 612 13.38 -5.44 32.52
C ASP A 612 14.48 -5.01 33.53
N SER A 613 15.35 -5.94 33.93
CA SER A 613 16.52 -5.64 34.77
C SER A 613 17.76 -5.33 33.96
N GLU A 614 18.66 -4.49 34.51
CA GLU A 614 19.93 -4.12 33.90
C GLU A 614 20.81 -5.32 33.52
N GLN A 615 21.20 -5.36 32.25
CA GLN A 615 22.12 -6.33 31.65
C GLN A 615 23.46 -5.66 31.38
N LYS A 616 24.55 -6.42 31.48
CA LYS A 616 25.89 -5.97 31.09
C LYS A 616 26.23 -6.59 29.73
N PRO A 617 26.45 -5.77 28.67
CA PRO A 617 26.78 -6.27 27.35
C PRO A 617 28.12 -7.03 27.36
N ASP A 618 28.18 -8.13 26.62
CA ASP A 618 29.38 -8.97 26.48
C ASP A 618 30.36 -8.38 25.45
N ASN A 619 29.83 -7.81 24.37
CA ASN A 619 30.60 -7.15 23.32
C ASN A 619 29.85 -5.91 22.79
N LEU A 620 30.61 -4.94 22.29
CA LEU A 620 30.11 -3.78 21.55
C LEU A 620 31.00 -3.55 20.33
N GLU A 621 30.39 -3.57 19.15
CA GLU A 621 31.03 -3.20 17.89
C GLU A 621 30.31 -1.99 17.30
N ILE A 622 31.06 -1.00 16.82
CA ILE A 622 30.50 0.18 16.14
C ILE A 622 30.97 0.14 14.69
N LYS A 623 30.04 -0.09 13.78
CA LYS A 623 30.29 0.02 12.34
C LYS A 623 29.97 1.45 11.91
N SER A 624 31.00 2.18 11.50
CA SER A 624 30.89 3.56 11.07
C SER A 624 31.01 3.68 9.56
N GLU A 625 30.10 4.44 8.93
CA GLU A 625 30.32 4.99 7.60
C GLU A 625 31.06 6.33 7.71
N PRO A 626 32.21 6.53 7.03
CA PRO A 626 32.92 7.80 7.07
C PRO A 626 32.03 8.96 6.59
N ASN A 627 31.92 10.03 7.38
CA ASN A 627 31.18 11.26 7.08
C ASN A 627 29.65 11.12 6.96
N ALA A 628 29.02 10.10 7.56
CA ALA A 628 27.56 9.94 7.58
C ALA A 628 27.00 9.81 9.00
N LYS A 629 25.76 10.28 9.24
CA LYS A 629 24.99 10.08 10.50
C LYS A 629 24.58 8.62 10.76
N ASN A 630 25.17 7.67 10.04
CA ASN A 630 24.73 6.28 9.95
C ASN A 630 25.75 5.36 10.62
N HIS A 631 25.76 5.35 11.95
CA HIS A 631 26.55 4.44 12.76
C HIS A 631 25.66 3.31 13.27
N GLN A 632 26.09 2.07 13.06
CA GLN A 632 25.42 0.89 13.57
C GLN A 632 26.18 0.38 14.80
N LEU A 633 25.52 0.37 15.95
CA LEU A 633 26.04 -0.22 17.19
C LEU A 633 25.51 -1.64 17.30
N ILE A 634 26.40 -2.62 17.29
CA ILE A 634 26.09 -4.04 17.46
C ILE A 634 26.47 -4.44 18.88
N ILE A 635 25.48 -4.78 19.68
CA ILE A 635 25.65 -5.22 21.07
C ILE A 635 25.46 -6.73 21.11
N THR A 636 26.43 -7.45 21.66
CA THR A 636 26.30 -8.90 21.91
C THR A 636 25.98 -9.15 23.37
N GLN A 637 24.96 -9.98 23.62
CA GLN A 637 24.62 -10.51 24.93
C GLN A 637 24.28 -11.99 24.79
N LYS A 638 25.09 -12.86 25.37
CA LYS A 638 24.87 -14.31 25.35
C LYS A 638 23.53 -14.69 25.96
N GLY A 639 22.81 -15.62 25.32
CA GLY A 639 21.52 -16.12 25.81
C GLY A 639 20.35 -15.16 25.55
N THR A 640 20.47 -14.32 24.52
CA THR A 640 19.40 -13.44 24.03
C THR A 640 18.82 -13.89 22.69
N ALA A 641 19.43 -14.89 22.04
CA ALA A 641 18.91 -15.50 20.82
C ALA A 641 17.42 -15.85 20.94
N ASP A 642 16.64 -15.45 19.94
CA ASP A 642 15.19 -15.65 19.82
C ASP A 642 14.31 -15.01 20.93
N GLN A 643 14.87 -14.17 21.80
CA GLN A 643 14.12 -13.49 22.88
C GLN A 643 13.95 -11.99 22.65
N LEU A 644 14.90 -11.35 21.97
CA LEU A 644 14.77 -9.97 21.53
C LEU A 644 14.07 -9.91 20.17
N LEU A 645 13.36 -8.81 19.90
CA LEU A 645 12.62 -8.62 18.66
C LEU A 645 12.99 -7.30 17.96
N HIS A 646 13.00 -7.31 16.62
CA HIS A 646 13.12 -6.08 15.83
C HIS A 646 11.98 -5.12 16.19
N GLY A 647 12.28 -3.84 16.43
CA GLY A 647 11.29 -2.84 16.84
C GLY A 647 11.02 -2.79 18.36
N GLN A 648 11.70 -3.62 19.16
CA GLN A 648 11.73 -3.50 20.61
C GLN A 648 12.54 -2.26 21.03
N VAL A 649 12.09 -1.59 22.09
CA VAL A 649 12.74 -0.37 22.60
C VAL A 649 13.44 -0.65 23.93
N ILE A 650 14.70 -0.23 24.02
CA ILE A 650 15.58 -0.42 25.17
C ILE A 650 16.16 0.91 25.67
N ASN A 651 16.69 0.92 26.88
CA ASN A 651 17.51 2.00 27.40
C ASN A 651 18.97 1.56 27.44
N LEU A 652 19.89 2.45 27.06
CA LEU A 652 21.31 2.30 27.40
C LEU A 652 21.61 3.13 28.65
N ILE A 653 22.36 2.56 29.57
CA ILE A 653 22.65 3.17 30.87
C ILE A 653 24.17 3.27 31.01
N ILE A 654 24.65 4.50 31.13
CA ILE A 654 26.06 4.83 31.33
C ILE A 654 26.27 5.15 32.82
N ILE A 655 27.12 4.37 33.49
CA ILE A 655 27.44 4.56 34.90
C ILE A 655 28.67 5.47 35.05
N GLU A 656 28.50 6.62 35.71
CA GLU A 656 29.55 7.61 35.96
C GLU A 656 29.62 7.92 37.46
N GLY A 657 30.51 7.21 38.16
CA GLY A 657 30.56 7.26 39.63
C GLY A 657 29.24 6.75 40.23
N ASP A 658 28.59 7.57 41.04
CA ASP A 658 27.29 7.27 41.67
C ASP A 658 26.07 7.68 40.80
N ARG A 659 26.31 8.25 39.61
CA ARG A 659 25.24 8.72 38.72
C ARG A 659 25.04 7.76 37.55
N LYS A 660 23.77 7.60 37.14
CA LYS A 660 23.38 6.88 35.93
C LYS A 660 22.90 7.89 34.90
N PHE A 661 23.49 7.87 33.71
CA PHE A 661 23.01 8.64 32.56
C PHE A 661 22.30 7.67 31.61
N ILE A 662 21.01 7.91 31.34
CA ILE A 662 20.15 6.98 30.62
C ILE A 662 19.83 7.54 29.24
N LEU A 663 20.29 6.85 28.19
CA LEU A 663 19.82 7.05 26.82
C LEU A 663 18.54 6.25 26.64
N ARG A 664 17.40 6.94 26.68
CA ARG A 664 16.07 6.31 26.62
C ARG A 664 15.66 6.01 25.18
N GLY A 665 14.73 5.08 25.00
CA GLY A 665 14.00 4.97 23.72
C GLY A 665 14.81 4.43 22.54
N GLN A 666 15.88 3.66 22.76
CA GLN A 666 16.72 3.14 21.69
C GLN A 666 16.10 1.89 21.06
N MET A 667 15.70 1.99 19.79
CA MET A 667 15.02 0.89 19.09
C MET A 667 16.02 -0.11 18.49
N ILE A 668 15.76 -1.41 18.70
CA ILE A 668 16.47 -2.50 18.05
C ILE A 668 16.11 -2.55 16.57
N THR A 669 17.12 -2.41 15.70
CA THR A 669 16.95 -2.37 14.24
C THR A 669 17.29 -3.66 13.53
N ASP A 670 18.03 -4.57 14.16
CA ASP A 670 18.40 -5.87 13.61
C ASP A 670 18.78 -6.83 14.72
N ILE A 671 18.65 -8.13 14.46
CA ILE A 671 19.04 -9.20 15.39
C ILE A 671 19.74 -10.32 14.61
N THR A 672 20.86 -10.80 15.14
CA THR A 672 21.64 -11.90 14.56
C THR A 672 22.17 -12.77 15.69
N GLY A 673 21.49 -13.89 15.96
CA GLY A 673 21.82 -14.77 17.09
C GLY A 673 21.73 -14.02 18.41
N ASP A 674 22.83 -13.99 19.17
CA ASP A 674 22.97 -13.29 20.46
C ASP A 674 23.36 -11.81 20.32
N ALA A 675 23.37 -11.26 19.10
CA ALA A 675 23.67 -9.86 18.85
C ALA A 675 22.46 -9.10 18.34
N PHE A 676 22.31 -7.85 18.77
CA PHE A 676 21.30 -6.93 18.28
C PHE A 676 21.92 -5.58 17.93
N SER A 677 21.29 -4.87 17.00
CA SER A 677 21.80 -3.61 16.48
C SER A 677 20.93 -2.42 16.87
N LEU A 678 21.55 -1.29 17.15
CA LEU A 678 20.95 0.04 17.22
C LEU A 678 21.54 0.90 16.09
N ASN A 679 20.79 1.91 15.62
CA ASN A 679 21.26 2.81 14.57
C ASN A 679 21.07 4.27 14.98
N THR A 680 22.12 5.08 14.86
CA THR A 680 22.11 6.52 15.16
C THR A 680 21.17 7.33 14.26
N ARG A 681 20.84 6.83 13.06
CA ARG A 681 19.84 7.43 12.16
C ARG A 681 18.44 7.49 12.78
N ASN A 682 18.16 6.65 13.77
CA ASN A 682 16.87 6.59 14.46
C ASN A 682 16.87 7.36 15.78
N SER A 683 18.02 7.88 16.23
CA SER A 683 18.19 8.48 17.54
C SER A 683 19.35 9.47 17.54
N THR A 684 18.98 10.76 17.51
CA THR A 684 19.91 11.89 17.59
C THR A 684 20.64 11.90 18.95
N ASP A 685 19.98 11.43 20.01
CA ASP A 685 20.60 11.31 21.34
C ASP A 685 21.70 10.24 21.36
N LEU A 686 21.48 9.10 20.69
CA LEU A 686 22.51 8.08 20.52
C LEU A 686 23.67 8.57 19.66
N GLU A 687 23.37 9.28 18.56
CA GLU A 687 24.40 9.88 17.70
C GLU A 687 25.34 10.79 18.50
N ARG A 688 24.78 11.69 19.31
CA ARG A 688 25.54 12.65 20.12
C ARG A 688 26.35 11.99 21.22
N ASN A 689 25.83 10.91 21.81
CA ASN A 689 26.46 10.21 22.93
C ASN A 689 27.25 8.97 22.50
N LEU A 690 27.46 8.73 21.20
CA LEU A 690 28.11 7.53 20.68
C LEU A 690 29.50 7.29 21.30
N ASN A 691 30.33 8.33 21.35
CA ASN A 691 31.66 8.27 21.97
C ASN A 691 31.58 7.97 23.48
N ARG A 692 30.55 8.49 24.15
CA ARG A 692 30.32 8.28 25.59
C ARG A 692 29.90 6.83 25.87
N VAL A 693 29.05 6.26 25.01
CA VAL A 693 28.67 4.83 25.06
C VAL A 693 29.90 3.94 24.85
N GLU A 694 30.73 4.24 23.85
CA GLU A 694 31.94 3.46 23.56
C GLU A 694 32.94 3.49 24.73
N GLN A 695 33.17 4.67 25.32
CA GLN A 695 34.02 4.83 26.51
C GLN A 695 33.46 4.07 27.72
N ALA A 696 32.15 4.17 27.96
CA ALA A 696 31.49 3.45 29.05
C ALA A 696 31.62 1.93 28.90
N PHE A 697 31.52 1.40 27.68
CA PHE A 697 31.74 -0.03 27.42
C PHE A 697 33.18 -0.44 27.72
N LYS A 698 34.18 0.30 27.21
CA LYS A 698 35.61 0.05 27.46
C LYS A 698 35.96 0.05 28.95
N GLN A 699 35.25 0.84 29.75
CA GLN A 699 35.41 0.92 31.21
C GLN A 699 34.57 -0.10 31.98
N GLY A 700 33.74 -0.92 31.30
CA GLY A 700 32.85 -1.89 31.95
C GLY A 700 31.62 -1.27 32.64
N ASN A 701 31.32 0.00 32.34
CA ASN A 701 30.29 0.83 32.98
C ASN A 701 29.01 0.99 32.13
N LEU A 702 28.94 0.36 30.95
CA LEU A 702 27.72 0.31 30.14
C LEU A 702 26.77 -0.79 30.63
N ARG A 703 25.48 -0.47 30.73
CA ARG A 703 24.38 -1.42 30.96
C ARG A 703 23.25 -1.15 29.95
N TRP A 704 22.34 -2.10 29.81
CA TRP A 704 21.11 -1.94 29.02
C TRP A 704 19.93 -2.68 29.66
N CYS A 705 18.71 -2.25 29.39
CA CYS A 705 17.48 -2.96 29.80
C CYS A 705 16.31 -2.56 28.89
N ASN A 706 15.19 -3.27 28.98
CA ASN A 706 13.94 -2.82 28.35
C ASN A 706 13.61 -1.40 28.80
N SER A 707 13.10 -0.59 27.88
CA SER A 707 12.67 0.75 28.26
C SER A 707 11.44 0.63 29.17
N PRO A 708 11.51 1.11 30.43
CA PRO A 708 10.40 0.97 31.37
C PRO A 708 9.22 1.85 30.98
N VAL A 709 9.49 2.95 30.27
CA VAL A 709 8.51 3.90 29.74
C VAL A 709 8.81 4.05 28.27
N TRP A 710 7.84 3.78 27.41
CA TRP A 710 8.03 3.89 25.96
C TRP A 710 7.41 5.16 25.39
N MET A 711 6.48 5.81 26.09
CA MET A 711 5.86 7.05 25.64
C MET A 711 5.40 7.88 26.83
N GLU A 712 5.54 9.19 26.75
CA GLU A 712 4.90 10.14 27.65
C GLU A 712 3.60 10.66 27.05
N ASP A 713 2.65 10.99 27.91
CA ASP A 713 1.41 11.62 27.50
C ASP A 713 1.63 13.05 26.97
N MET A 714 0.68 13.54 26.19
CA MET A 714 0.77 14.86 25.58
C MET A 714 0.60 15.97 26.61
N ASP A 715 1.52 16.93 26.63
CA ASP A 715 1.23 18.28 27.11
C ASP A 715 1.53 19.29 26.00
N TYR A 716 1.03 20.50 26.20
CA TYR A 716 0.92 21.52 25.18
C TYR A 716 1.48 22.81 25.75
N GLN A 717 2.50 23.39 25.11
CA GLN A 717 2.98 24.71 25.50
C GLN A 717 1.85 25.75 25.42
N LEU A 718 1.74 26.63 26.41
CA LEU A 718 0.75 27.71 26.39
C LEU A 718 1.15 28.80 25.40
N VAL A 719 0.32 29.00 24.37
CA VAL A 719 0.47 30.06 23.38
C VAL A 719 -0.85 30.80 23.26
N TYR A 720 -0.88 32.10 23.58
CA TYR A 720 -2.08 32.91 23.43
C TYR A 720 -2.35 33.29 21.97
N ALA A 721 -3.63 33.37 21.60
CA ALA A 721 -4.03 33.98 20.34
C ALA A 721 -3.84 35.50 20.37
N SER A 722 -3.74 36.13 19.19
CA SER A 722 -3.53 37.57 19.05
C SER A 722 -4.58 38.42 19.78
N ASP A 723 -4.20 39.60 20.26
CA ASP A 723 -5.00 40.52 21.09
C ASP A 723 -6.39 40.86 20.53
N THR A 724 -6.58 40.75 19.22
CA THR A 724 -7.87 40.94 18.53
C THR A 724 -8.97 39.95 18.94
N TYR A 725 -8.61 38.84 19.58
CA TYR A 725 -9.55 37.80 20.03
C TYR A 725 -9.72 37.76 21.56
N GLN A 726 -8.98 38.56 22.32
CA GLN A 726 -9.11 38.52 23.78
C GLN A 726 -10.49 39.07 24.19
N THR A 727 -11.27 38.23 24.85
CA THR A 727 -12.49 38.66 25.53
C THR A 727 -12.04 39.55 26.69
N GLY A 728 -12.59 40.75 26.84
CA GLY A 728 -12.16 41.72 27.87
C GLY A 728 -12.36 41.28 29.34
N THR A 729 -12.54 39.98 29.58
CA THR A 729 -12.71 39.30 30.86
C THR A 729 -11.39 38.67 31.31
N GLU A 730 -11.00 38.84 32.58
CA GLU A 730 -9.75 38.28 33.12
C GLU A 730 -9.74 36.74 33.18
N ASP A 731 -10.91 36.10 33.22
CA ASP A 731 -11.07 34.65 33.44
C ASP A 731 -11.18 33.83 32.15
N GLU A 732 -11.10 34.44 30.97
CA GLU A 732 -11.15 33.75 29.68
C GLU A 732 -9.95 34.13 28.82
N ARG A 733 -9.37 33.14 28.14
CA ARG A 733 -8.24 33.32 27.23
C ARG A 733 -8.40 32.46 26.00
N TRP A 734 -8.12 33.04 24.83
CA TRP A 734 -7.92 32.27 23.62
C TRP A 734 -6.47 31.80 23.55
N ILE A 735 -6.29 30.49 23.37
CA ILE A 735 -5.01 29.85 23.09
C ILE A 735 -5.00 29.33 21.64
N THR A 736 -3.82 29.12 21.08
CA THR A 736 -3.63 28.68 19.70
C THR A 736 -2.58 27.59 19.61
N SER A 737 -2.71 26.70 18.62
CA SER A 737 -1.68 25.69 18.32
C SER A 737 -0.43 26.31 17.71
N SER A 738 0.72 25.68 17.93
CA SER A 738 2.04 26.01 17.35
C SER A 738 2.76 24.75 16.88
N THR A 739 3.98 24.87 16.32
CA THR A 739 4.83 23.72 15.99
C THR A 739 5.13 22.84 17.20
N GLN A 740 5.29 23.46 18.37
CA GLN A 740 5.60 22.80 19.65
C GLN A 740 4.33 22.39 20.43
N SER A 741 3.16 22.81 19.96
CA SER A 741 1.88 22.55 20.61
C SER A 741 0.81 22.31 19.54
N PRO A 742 0.82 21.11 18.91
CA PRO A 742 -0.15 20.79 17.87
C PRO A 742 -1.58 20.80 18.40
N PHE A 743 -2.54 21.08 17.52
CA PHE A 743 -3.95 21.17 17.92
C PHE A 743 -4.50 19.79 18.36
N PRO A 744 -5.10 19.64 19.54
CA PRO A 744 -5.70 18.39 19.99
C PRO A 744 -6.97 18.07 19.18
N ALA A 745 -6.85 17.22 18.16
CA ALA A 745 -7.97 16.93 17.25
C ALA A 745 -9.21 16.30 17.91
N MET A 746 -9.04 15.67 19.09
CA MET A 746 -10.10 15.01 19.86
C MET A 746 -10.74 15.88 20.94
N ILE A 747 -10.44 17.18 20.98
CA ILE A 747 -10.97 18.12 21.97
C ILE A 747 -12.51 18.22 21.92
N GLU A 748 -13.12 18.32 23.09
CA GLU A 748 -14.56 18.50 23.27
C GLU A 748 -14.86 19.75 24.14
N VAL A 749 -16.03 20.36 23.90
CA VAL A 749 -16.51 21.42 24.79
C VAL A 749 -16.74 20.82 26.18
N ASN A 750 -16.37 21.58 27.21
CA ASN A 750 -16.39 21.21 28.63
C ASN A 750 -15.22 20.35 29.12
N ASP A 751 -14.22 20.06 28.29
CA ASP A 751 -13.01 19.40 28.79
C ASP A 751 -12.28 20.22 29.85
N GLU A 752 -11.87 19.57 30.93
CA GLU A 752 -10.99 20.16 31.94
C GLU A 752 -9.54 20.04 31.47
N ILE A 753 -8.81 21.16 31.57
CA ILE A 753 -7.37 21.23 31.36
C ILE A 753 -6.67 21.70 32.63
N THR A 754 -5.46 21.21 32.84
CA THR A 754 -4.58 21.65 33.91
C THR A 754 -3.35 22.31 33.30
N LEU A 755 -3.09 23.56 33.68
CA LEU A 755 -1.93 24.35 33.30
C LEU A 755 -0.89 24.29 34.44
N LYS A 756 0.36 23.95 34.10
CA LYS A 756 1.49 23.85 35.02
C LYS A 756 2.70 24.61 34.53
N TYR A 757 3.52 25.07 35.47
CA TYR A 757 4.83 25.63 35.18
C TYR A 757 5.84 24.49 35.01
N VAL A 758 6.60 24.48 33.91
CA VAL A 758 7.49 23.34 33.56
C VAL A 758 8.97 23.74 33.46
N ILE A 759 9.31 25.03 33.41
CA ILE A 759 10.69 25.49 33.17
C ILE A 759 11.34 26.04 34.44
N THR A 760 12.26 25.33 35.07
CA THR A 760 13.07 25.90 36.16
C THR A 760 13.90 27.11 35.70
N PRO A 761 13.91 28.25 36.43
CA PRO A 761 14.78 29.38 36.11
C PRO A 761 16.26 29.00 36.17
N ASP A 762 17.04 29.47 35.19
CA ASP A 762 18.49 29.26 35.13
C ASP A 762 19.19 30.14 36.18
N GLY A 763 19.71 29.54 37.24
CA GLY A 763 20.51 30.20 38.27
C GLY A 763 20.92 29.25 39.40
N PRO A 764 22.08 29.45 40.06
CA PRO A 764 22.42 28.68 41.25
C PRO A 764 21.36 28.93 42.33
N PRO A 765 21.01 27.94 43.16
CA PRO A 765 20.03 28.10 44.23
C PRO A 765 20.57 29.15 45.20
N THR A 766 20.20 30.40 44.99
CA THR A 766 20.35 31.42 46.01
C THR A 766 19.32 31.06 47.07
N THR A 767 19.76 31.05 48.32
CA THR A 767 18.96 30.76 49.50
C THR A 767 17.72 31.65 49.50
N ILE A 768 16.61 31.15 48.96
CA ILE A 768 15.30 31.82 49.02
C ILE A 768 14.81 31.66 50.46
N LEU A 769 14.70 32.79 51.15
CA LEU A 769 13.99 32.93 52.42
C LEU A 769 12.56 32.40 52.24
N ALA A 770 12.11 31.62 53.22
CA ALA A 770 10.93 30.76 53.21
C ALA A 770 9.54 31.44 53.09
N ASN A 771 9.36 32.50 52.30
CA ASN A 771 8.07 33.17 52.08
C ASN A 771 7.94 33.82 50.68
N SER A 772 8.16 33.06 49.60
CA SER A 772 7.72 33.46 48.26
C SER A 772 7.19 32.25 47.51
N ASP A 773 5.96 32.35 46.97
CA ASP A 773 5.32 31.33 46.12
C ASP A 773 6.30 30.82 45.06
N SER A 774 6.75 29.56 45.19
CA SER A 774 7.68 28.97 44.23
C SER A 774 6.95 28.75 42.90
N PRO A 775 7.51 29.15 41.74
CA PRO A 775 6.89 28.93 40.44
C PRO A 775 6.56 27.46 40.13
N THR A 776 7.25 26.53 40.79
CA THR A 776 7.07 25.07 40.66
C THR A 776 5.73 24.55 41.19
N ASP A 777 5.07 25.29 42.09
CA ASP A 777 3.81 24.85 42.72
C ASP A 777 2.58 25.41 41.98
N TYR A 778 2.78 26.10 40.86
CA TYR A 778 1.72 26.66 40.04
C TYR A 778 0.91 25.55 39.35
N GLU A 779 -0.37 25.46 39.70
CA GLU A 779 -1.36 24.64 39.00
C GLU A 779 -2.66 25.44 38.82
N LEU A 780 -3.10 25.61 37.57
CA LEU A 780 -4.34 26.29 37.23
C LEU A 780 -5.25 25.38 36.42
N LYS A 781 -6.46 25.12 36.93
CA LYS A 781 -7.48 24.38 36.19
C LYS A 781 -8.41 25.30 35.40
N ALA A 782 -8.64 24.95 34.14
CA ALA A 782 -9.53 25.66 33.24
C ALA A 782 -10.41 24.68 32.45
N GLN A 783 -11.44 25.19 31.81
CA GLN A 783 -12.38 24.43 31.01
C GLN A 783 -12.44 24.95 29.58
N VAL A 784 -12.54 24.05 28.61
CA VAL A 784 -12.75 24.38 27.19
C VAL A 784 -14.18 24.88 26.98
N VAL A 785 -14.32 26.11 26.50
CA VAL A 785 -15.61 26.75 26.22
C VAL A 785 -16.01 26.58 24.76
N GLU A 786 -15.07 26.82 23.86
CA GLU A 786 -15.27 26.79 22.41
C GLU A 786 -13.91 26.51 21.72
N PHE A 787 -13.91 25.99 20.51
CA PHE A 787 -12.70 25.84 19.71
C PHE A 787 -12.99 25.91 18.21
N ASP A 788 -11.98 26.33 17.45
CA ASP A 788 -11.95 26.34 16.00
C ASP A 788 -10.83 25.40 15.54
N ARG A 789 -11.22 24.23 15.02
CA ARG A 789 -10.30 23.17 14.58
C ARG A 789 -9.53 23.50 13.30
N ILE A 790 -10.06 24.38 12.44
CA ILE A 790 -9.43 24.76 11.17
C ILE A 790 -8.35 25.81 11.45
N LYS A 791 -8.69 26.81 12.28
CA LYS A 791 -7.76 27.87 12.69
C LYS A 791 -6.83 27.44 13.83
N GLY A 792 -7.11 26.33 14.50
CA GLY A 792 -6.30 25.79 15.58
C GLY A 792 -6.40 26.60 16.88
N ARG A 793 -7.59 27.12 17.22
CA ARG A 793 -7.81 28.00 18.37
C ARG A 793 -8.75 27.38 19.39
N ILE A 794 -8.51 27.66 20.68
CA ILE A 794 -9.32 27.13 21.79
C ILE A 794 -9.58 28.27 22.77
N LEU A 795 -10.85 28.50 23.14
CA LEU A 795 -11.24 29.38 24.22
C LEU A 795 -11.29 28.57 25.51
N ILE A 796 -10.47 28.98 26.48
CA ILE A 796 -10.43 28.38 27.80
C ILE A 796 -10.91 29.36 28.86
N LYS A 797 -11.61 28.84 29.86
CA LYS A 797 -12.15 29.61 30.98
C LYS A 797 -11.67 29.05 32.31
N LYS A 798 -11.19 29.93 33.19
CA LYS A 798 -10.75 29.56 34.53
C LYS A 798 -11.90 28.94 35.32
N ILE A 799 -11.65 27.83 36.01
CA ILE A 799 -12.64 27.23 36.91
C ILE A 799 -12.77 28.12 38.17
N PRO A 800 -13.99 28.40 38.67
CA PRO A 800 -14.17 29.21 39.87
C PRO A 800 -13.44 28.66 41.10
N GLY A 801 -12.85 29.52 41.92
CA GLY A 801 -12.17 29.15 43.16
C GLY A 801 -10.72 28.69 43.03
N GLN A 802 -10.13 28.75 41.83
CA GLN A 802 -8.70 28.55 41.61
C GLN A 802 -7.87 29.72 42.19
N GLN A 803 -6.74 29.41 42.83
CA GLN A 803 -5.86 30.40 43.48
C GLN A 803 -5.13 31.29 42.48
N TYR A 804 -4.68 30.72 41.37
CA TYR A 804 -3.83 31.39 40.39
C TYR A 804 -4.65 31.96 39.22
N ASN A 805 -4.17 33.05 38.62
CA ASN A 805 -4.68 33.60 37.37
C ASN A 805 -3.88 33.08 36.17
N PHE A 806 -4.41 33.25 34.97
CA PHE A 806 -3.71 32.94 33.73
C PHE A 806 -2.35 33.66 33.65
N PRO A 807 -1.27 33.00 33.19
CA PRO A 807 0.05 33.63 33.08
C PRO A 807 0.02 34.83 32.13
N LYS A 808 0.94 35.77 32.34
CA LYS A 808 1.09 36.88 31.41
C LYS A 808 1.61 36.38 30.05
N PRO A 809 1.26 37.03 28.93
CA PRO A 809 1.71 36.60 27.60
C PRO A 809 3.24 36.45 27.47
N GLU A 810 4.03 37.32 28.10
CA GLU A 810 5.49 37.26 28.09
C GLU A 810 6.09 36.01 28.77
N ASP A 811 5.34 35.40 29.69
CA ASP A 811 5.77 34.22 30.44
C ASP A 811 5.06 32.93 29.98
N ALA A 812 4.09 33.03 29.06
CA ALA A 812 3.23 31.92 28.63
C ALA A 812 4.03 30.71 28.15
N TRP A 813 5.13 30.93 27.42
CA TRP A 813 6.02 29.90 26.89
C TRP A 813 6.63 28.97 27.96
N ARG A 814 6.60 29.37 29.25
CA ARG A 814 7.09 28.58 30.39
C ARG A 814 6.07 27.62 30.98
N TYR A 815 4.81 27.73 30.55
CA TYR A 815 3.71 26.93 31.06
C TYR A 815 3.27 25.93 29.99
N HIS A 816 2.91 24.74 30.44
CA HIS A 816 2.30 23.72 29.59
C HIS A 816 0.96 23.33 30.19
N TRP A 817 0.02 22.96 29.34
CA TRP A 817 -1.28 22.45 29.75
C TRP A 817 -1.53 21.06 29.20
N TYR A 818 -2.41 20.32 29.85
CA TYR A 818 -2.85 19.00 29.42
C TYR A 818 -4.30 18.75 29.83
N PHE A 819 -4.94 17.75 29.23
CA PHE A 819 -6.29 17.36 29.62
C PHE A 819 -6.28 16.61 30.95
N SER A 820 -7.08 17.08 31.90
CA SER A 820 -7.17 16.50 33.25
C SER A 820 -8.10 15.28 33.31
N ASN A 821 -8.90 15.05 32.27
CA ASN A 821 -9.88 13.99 32.22
C ASN A 821 -9.27 12.66 31.77
N ASP A 822 -9.49 11.60 32.57
CA ASP A 822 -8.96 10.24 32.32
C ASP A 822 -9.43 9.64 31.00
N LYS A 823 -10.55 10.13 30.42
CA LYS A 823 -11.06 9.65 29.12
C LYS A 823 -10.01 9.74 28.02
N TYR A 824 -9.12 10.72 28.08
CA TYR A 824 -8.11 10.93 27.06
C TYR A 824 -7.00 9.90 27.12
N ALA A 825 -6.45 9.66 28.31
CA ALA A 825 -5.35 8.71 28.47
C ALA A 825 -5.79 7.25 28.37
N LEU A 826 -7.07 6.97 28.66
CA LEU A 826 -7.63 5.62 28.64
C LEU A 826 -8.36 5.24 27.36
N ALA A 827 -8.47 6.16 26.41
CA ALA A 827 -8.98 5.84 25.09
C ALA A 827 -8.03 4.87 24.38
N ASP A 828 -8.59 3.85 23.72
CA ASP A 828 -7.83 3.03 22.79
C ASP A 828 -7.54 3.84 21.53
N ARG A 829 -6.36 4.46 21.51
CA ARG A 829 -5.91 5.36 20.43
C ARG A 829 -5.17 4.62 19.31
N PHE A 830 -4.88 3.34 19.46
CA PHE A 830 -3.98 2.62 18.54
C PHE A 830 -4.69 1.51 17.76
N SER A 831 -5.75 0.92 18.29
CA SER A 831 -6.54 -0.08 17.57
C SER A 831 -7.41 0.57 16.50
N PHE A 832 -7.26 0.15 15.23
CA PHE A 832 -8.12 0.57 14.13
C PHE A 832 -8.25 2.10 13.95
N MET A 833 -7.23 2.86 14.35
CA MET A 833 -7.18 4.32 14.23
C MET A 833 -6.24 4.76 13.10
N VAL A 834 -6.73 5.66 12.25
CA VAL A 834 -5.95 6.29 11.18
C VAL A 834 -6.05 7.81 11.28
N SER A 835 -4.92 8.49 11.29
CA SER A 835 -4.85 9.94 11.17
C SER A 835 -4.74 10.36 9.72
N VAL A 836 -5.57 11.32 9.31
CA VAL A 836 -5.54 11.97 8.00
C VAL A 836 -4.95 13.37 8.19
N VAL A 837 -3.74 13.59 7.69
CA VAL A 837 -3.03 14.86 7.82
C VAL A 837 -3.14 15.64 6.52
N ILE A 838 -3.72 16.85 6.57
CA ILE A 838 -4.06 17.66 5.39
C ILE A 838 -3.53 19.08 5.57
N ASN A 839 -3.04 19.68 4.48
CA ASN A 839 -2.72 21.10 4.44
C ASN A 839 -4.02 21.93 4.47
N ARG A 840 -4.20 22.73 5.52
CA ARG A 840 -5.41 23.55 5.71
C ARG A 840 -5.61 24.62 4.62
N GLN A 841 -4.56 25.01 3.90
CA GLN A 841 -4.68 25.95 2.77
C GLN A 841 -5.62 25.44 1.66
N LEU A 842 -5.83 24.12 1.58
CA LEU A 842 -6.79 23.53 0.65
C LEU A 842 -8.24 23.93 0.94
N ILE A 843 -8.56 24.28 2.20
CA ILE A 843 -9.90 24.67 2.63
C ILE A 843 -10.02 26.15 3.02
N GLU A 844 -8.91 26.82 3.36
CA GLU A 844 -8.84 28.27 3.64
C GLU A 844 -8.85 29.11 2.34
N ASN A 845 -9.87 28.92 1.48
CA ASN A 845 -10.05 29.69 0.25
C ASN A 845 -11.13 30.76 0.42
N ASP A 846 -10.82 32.02 0.10
CA ASP A 846 -11.74 33.16 0.23
C ASP A 846 -13.05 33.03 -0.56
N LYS A 847 -13.12 32.10 -1.53
CA LYS A 847 -14.29 31.89 -2.40
C LYS A 847 -15.27 30.85 -1.87
N VAL A 848 -14.94 30.10 -0.82
CA VAL A 848 -15.75 28.97 -0.33
C VAL A 848 -15.80 28.96 1.20
N ASP A 849 -16.93 28.52 1.77
CA ASP A 849 -17.06 28.29 3.20
C ASP A 849 -16.16 27.11 3.64
N PRO A 850 -15.10 27.35 4.44
CA PRO A 850 -14.11 26.33 4.79
C PRO A 850 -14.73 25.16 5.57
N TYR A 851 -15.77 25.40 6.36
CA TYR A 851 -16.41 24.37 7.18
C TYR A 851 -17.31 23.45 6.37
N LYS A 852 -18.02 24.00 5.38
CA LYS A 852 -18.80 23.18 4.43
C LYS A 852 -17.89 22.33 3.56
N LEU A 853 -16.76 22.89 3.14
CA LEU A 853 -15.76 22.16 2.37
C LEU A 853 -15.10 21.06 3.22
N GLU A 854 -14.74 21.35 4.47
CA GLU A 854 -14.25 20.35 5.43
C GLU A 854 -15.24 19.18 5.57
N ALA A 855 -16.53 19.48 5.77
CA ALA A 855 -17.57 18.45 5.92
C ALA A 855 -17.71 17.57 4.67
N TRP A 856 -17.62 18.15 3.47
CA TRP A 856 -17.62 17.40 2.22
C TRP A 856 -16.37 16.51 2.09
N VAL A 857 -15.17 17.04 2.33
CA VAL A 857 -13.91 16.28 2.28
C VAL A 857 -13.97 15.09 3.23
N LYS A 858 -14.43 15.29 4.47
CA LYS A 858 -14.61 14.21 5.44
C LYS A 858 -15.55 13.14 4.90
N THR A 859 -16.68 13.53 4.31
CA THR A 859 -17.69 12.59 3.79
C THR A 859 -17.13 11.74 2.65
N GLU A 860 -16.43 12.35 1.69
CA GLU A 860 -15.82 11.61 0.57
C GLU A 860 -14.73 10.64 1.03
N ILE A 861 -13.90 11.06 2.00
CA ILE A 861 -12.87 10.19 2.57
C ILE A 861 -13.53 9.02 3.32
N LEU A 862 -14.55 9.29 4.13
CA LEU A 862 -15.23 8.28 4.94
C LEU A 862 -15.93 7.22 4.06
N ALA A 863 -16.40 7.59 2.87
CA ALA A 863 -16.99 6.68 1.90
C ALA A 863 -15.98 5.65 1.34
N GLU A 864 -14.68 5.96 1.36
CA GLU A 864 -13.63 5.07 0.87
C GLU A 864 -13.04 4.15 1.96
N PHE A 865 -13.24 4.50 3.23
CA PHE A 865 -12.66 3.82 4.38
C PHE A 865 -13.46 2.57 4.80
N PRO A 866 -12.78 1.48 5.23
CA PRO A 866 -13.42 0.35 5.89
C PRO A 866 -14.20 0.75 7.15
N ALA A 867 -15.40 0.19 7.33
CA ALA A 867 -16.32 0.55 8.41
C ALA A 867 -15.80 0.30 9.85
N HIS A 868 -14.81 -0.58 10.01
CA HIS A 868 -14.23 -0.89 11.32
C HIS A 868 -13.10 0.08 11.71
N LEU A 869 -12.63 0.92 10.79
CA LEU A 869 -11.60 1.93 11.06
C LEU A 869 -12.24 3.24 11.52
N SER A 870 -11.53 3.94 12.41
CA SER A 870 -11.86 5.29 12.85
C SER A 870 -10.80 6.27 12.38
N MET A 871 -11.23 7.50 12.08
CA MET A 871 -10.36 8.52 11.51
C MET A 871 -10.26 9.76 12.39
N ILE A 872 -9.07 10.32 12.45
CA ILE A 872 -8.81 11.63 13.07
C ILE A 872 -8.24 12.56 12.00
N PHE A 873 -8.82 13.75 11.85
CA PHE A 873 -8.36 14.75 10.89
C PHE A 873 -7.44 15.75 11.57
N HIS A 874 -6.29 16.00 10.95
CA HIS A 874 -5.31 17.00 11.37
C HIS A 874 -5.11 18.03 10.26
N TRP A 875 -5.61 19.24 10.49
CA TRP A 875 -5.48 20.38 9.58
C TRP A 875 -4.26 21.20 9.96
N LEU A 876 -3.15 20.98 9.25
CA LEU A 876 -1.88 21.65 9.52
C LEU A 876 -1.74 22.92 8.69
N SER A 877 -1.07 23.93 9.25
CA SER A 877 -0.61 25.09 8.47
C SER A 877 0.35 24.64 7.35
N PRO A 878 0.52 25.42 6.26
CA PRO A 878 1.41 25.05 5.16
C PRO A 878 2.85 24.70 5.60
N GLU A 879 3.39 25.48 6.53
CA GLU A 879 4.74 25.27 7.08
C GLU A 879 4.82 23.97 7.89
N HIS A 880 3.87 23.74 8.80
CA HIS A 880 3.84 22.52 9.61
C HIS A 880 3.61 21.28 8.74
N PHE A 881 2.74 21.39 7.73
CA PHE A 881 2.49 20.31 6.77
C PHE A 881 3.75 19.95 5.99
N LYS A 882 4.54 20.93 5.55
CA LYS A 882 5.81 20.70 4.86
C LYS A 882 6.86 20.02 5.75
N ASN A 883 6.92 20.40 7.02
CA ASN A 883 7.79 19.77 8.00
C ASN A 883 7.36 18.31 8.26
N PHE A 884 6.06 18.09 8.47
CA PHE A 884 5.48 16.76 8.62
C PHE A 884 5.76 15.88 7.40
N ALA A 885 5.56 16.40 6.18
CA ALA A 885 5.84 15.72 4.93
C ALA A 885 7.31 15.25 4.82
N SER A 886 8.23 16.10 5.26
CA SER A 886 9.67 15.80 5.27
C SER A 886 10.01 14.72 6.29
N THR A 887 9.45 14.81 7.50
CA THR A 887 9.56 13.78 8.55
C THR A 887 8.97 12.45 8.10
N TYR A 888 7.76 12.46 7.52
CA TYR A 888 7.10 11.27 6.99
C TYR A 888 7.94 10.58 5.92
N LYS A 889 8.49 11.34 4.96
CA LYS A 889 9.39 10.79 3.93
C LYS A 889 10.61 10.11 4.55
N ARG A 890 11.27 10.76 5.53
CA ARG A 890 12.43 10.16 6.21
C ARG A 890 12.03 8.91 6.98
N TRP A 891 10.93 8.95 7.71
CA TRP A 891 10.40 7.82 8.47
C TRP A 891 10.11 6.61 7.57
N GLN A 892 9.37 6.78 6.47
CA GLN A 892 9.06 5.69 5.55
C GLN A 892 10.29 5.14 4.84
N ASN A 893 11.19 6.02 4.37
CA ASN A 893 12.44 5.59 3.72
C ASN A 893 13.38 4.83 4.65
N ASN A 894 13.21 4.95 5.97
CA ASN A 894 13.98 4.21 6.97
C ASN A 894 13.31 2.89 7.37
N GLY A 895 12.18 2.52 6.75
CA GLY A 895 11.40 1.32 7.10
C GLY A 895 10.40 1.54 8.25
N ALA A 896 10.00 2.78 8.49
CA ALA A 896 9.06 3.18 9.54
C ALA A 896 9.46 2.77 10.98
N PRO A 897 10.73 2.98 11.42
CA PRO A 897 11.18 2.63 12.76
C PRO A 897 10.54 3.54 13.82
N LEU A 898 10.34 3.03 15.04
CA LEU A 898 9.97 3.83 16.22
C LEU A 898 11.18 4.58 16.80
N GLY A 899 11.76 5.48 16.00
CA GLY A 899 12.82 6.41 16.40
C GLY A 899 12.32 7.86 16.48
N ASP A 900 13.24 8.82 16.51
CA ASP A 900 12.93 10.27 16.65
C ASP A 900 11.83 10.75 15.68
N GLU A 901 11.89 10.32 14.40
CA GLU A 901 10.88 10.72 13.41
C GLU A 901 9.48 10.18 13.73
N ALA A 902 9.38 8.97 14.29
CA ALA A 902 8.10 8.41 14.70
C ALA A 902 7.53 9.11 15.95
N TYR A 903 8.39 9.50 16.90
CA TYR A 903 7.96 10.32 18.04
C TYR A 903 7.54 11.72 17.63
N ASN A 904 8.20 12.33 16.63
CA ASN A 904 7.74 13.59 16.05
C ASN A 904 6.37 13.44 15.37
N ILE A 905 6.14 12.33 14.66
CA ILE A 905 4.81 12.00 14.13
C ILE A 905 3.80 11.82 15.27
N LEU A 906 4.10 11.02 16.30
CA LEU A 906 3.23 10.83 17.48
C LEU A 906 2.86 12.16 18.14
N GLU A 907 3.84 13.04 18.31
CA GLU A 907 3.66 14.37 18.91
C GLU A 907 2.77 15.24 18.03
N THR A 908 3.07 15.32 16.73
CA THR A 908 2.26 16.07 15.75
C THR A 908 0.80 15.59 15.70
N LEU A 909 0.58 14.28 15.82
CA LEU A 909 -0.75 13.65 15.85
C LEU A 909 -1.41 13.71 17.23
N THR A 910 -0.77 14.32 18.24
CA THR A 910 -1.26 14.42 19.61
C THR A 910 -1.47 13.09 20.33
N LEU A 911 -0.69 12.07 19.96
CA LEU A 911 -0.78 10.72 20.50
C LEU A 911 0.13 10.53 21.73
N GLY A 912 1.30 11.15 21.74
CA GLY A 912 2.26 11.11 22.85
C GLY A 912 3.64 11.61 22.42
N ARG A 913 4.60 11.60 23.35
CA ARG A 913 5.95 12.13 23.16
C ARG A 913 7.03 11.14 23.57
N LEU A 914 8.27 11.42 23.13
CA LEU A 914 9.45 10.68 23.56
C LEU A 914 9.68 10.90 25.08
N PRO A 915 9.93 9.85 25.86
CA PRO A 915 10.21 9.99 27.29
C PRO A 915 11.51 10.76 27.56
N SER A 916 11.48 11.81 28.38
CA SER A 916 12.65 12.67 28.65
C SER A 916 12.91 12.89 30.15
N GLU A 917 14.18 12.91 30.58
CA GLU A 917 14.54 13.24 31.98
C GLU A 917 14.70 14.75 32.23
N ALA A 918 14.75 15.56 31.17
CA ALA A 918 14.91 17.00 31.25
C ALA A 918 13.54 17.66 31.01
N THR A 919 12.93 18.21 32.06
CA THR A 919 11.82 19.17 31.91
C THR A 919 12.34 20.40 31.19
N GLY A 920 12.21 20.42 29.87
CA GLY A 920 12.52 21.51 28.95
C GLY A 920 11.51 21.56 27.81
N THR A 921 11.45 22.68 27.09
CA THR A 921 10.45 22.94 26.04
C THR A 921 10.65 22.05 24.81
N GLY A 922 10.01 20.89 24.81
CA GLY A 922 10.00 19.94 23.70
C GLY A 922 11.36 19.33 23.37
N ASN A 923 11.49 18.77 22.17
CA ASN A 923 12.70 18.07 21.68
C ASN A 923 13.93 18.99 21.49
N MET A 924 13.87 20.27 21.88
CA MET A 924 14.94 21.23 21.66
C MET A 924 15.82 21.41 22.90
N ARG A 925 17.14 21.35 22.72
CA ARG A 925 18.11 21.56 23.81
C ARG A 925 18.78 22.93 23.71
N ILE A 926 19.26 23.44 24.84
CA ILE A 926 19.98 24.73 24.88
C ILE A 926 21.21 24.66 23.97
N ALA A 927 21.33 25.64 23.06
CA ALA A 927 22.45 25.75 22.16
C ALA A 927 23.77 25.97 22.91
N THR A 928 24.85 25.30 22.49
CA THR A 928 26.20 25.66 22.95
C THR A 928 26.56 27.05 22.41
N GLU A 929 27.58 27.69 22.98
CA GLU A 929 27.98 29.03 22.53
C GLU A 929 28.40 29.08 21.05
N GLN A 930 29.01 28.00 20.56
CA GLN A 930 29.35 27.84 19.15
C GLN A 930 28.11 27.63 18.28
N GLN A 931 27.19 26.77 18.70
CA GLN A 931 25.93 26.54 17.98
C GLN A 931 25.03 27.79 17.99
N ARG A 932 25.06 28.58 19.07
CA ARG A 932 24.45 29.92 19.11
C ARG A 932 25.02 30.79 17.98
N LYS A 933 26.34 30.85 17.82
CA LYS A 933 26.98 31.65 16.75
C LYS A 933 26.61 31.14 15.35
N GLU A 934 26.47 29.84 15.17
CA GLU A 934 26.00 29.25 13.90
C GLU A 934 24.54 29.60 13.61
N VAL A 935 23.72 29.73 14.66
CA VAL A 935 22.31 30.11 14.56
C VAL A 935 22.12 31.62 14.37
N ILE A 936 22.82 32.48 15.12
CA ILE A 936 22.57 33.94 15.10
C ILE A 936 23.72 34.82 14.60
N GLY A 937 24.78 34.22 14.07
CA GLY A 937 26.02 34.91 13.71
C GLY A 937 26.80 35.39 14.93
N ASP A 938 28.06 35.80 14.74
CA ASP A 938 28.89 36.36 15.82
C ASP A 938 28.33 37.67 16.41
N SER A 939 27.59 38.45 15.60
CA SER A 939 26.94 39.71 15.99
C SER A 939 25.58 39.52 16.69
N GLY A 940 24.98 38.32 16.59
CA GLY A 940 23.64 38.05 17.12
C GLY A 940 22.49 38.66 16.33
N THR A 941 22.73 39.11 15.10
CA THR A 941 21.74 39.78 14.23
C THR A 941 21.32 38.94 13.02
N GLU A 942 21.99 37.81 12.80
CA GLU A 942 21.63 36.86 11.75
C GLU A 942 20.68 35.80 12.32
N TRP A 943 19.99 35.05 11.46
CA TRP A 943 19.12 33.95 11.92
C TRP A 943 19.16 32.82 10.90
N ASN A 944 19.80 31.70 11.26
CA ASN A 944 20.00 30.53 10.42
C ASN A 944 19.08 29.39 10.89
N GLU A 945 17.84 29.45 10.44
CA GLU A 945 16.77 28.50 10.82
C GLU A 945 17.14 27.05 10.54
N LYS A 946 17.90 26.82 9.47
CA LYS A 946 18.33 25.47 9.09
C LYS A 946 19.23 24.82 10.14
N VAL A 947 20.09 25.59 10.80
CA VAL A 947 20.94 25.08 11.89
C VAL A 947 20.11 24.74 13.11
N ILE A 948 19.07 25.52 13.41
CA ILE A 948 18.12 25.26 14.49
C ILE A 948 17.38 23.95 14.23
N GLU A 949 16.84 23.77 13.03
CA GLU A 949 16.09 22.59 12.62
C GLU A 949 16.98 21.33 12.62
N ASP A 950 18.15 21.40 12.00
CA ASP A 950 19.07 20.26 11.87
C ASP A 950 19.64 19.78 13.21
N ASN A 951 19.69 20.67 14.21
CA ASN A 951 20.29 20.40 15.52
C ASN A 951 19.31 20.46 16.69
N GLN A 952 18.03 20.74 16.46
CA GLN A 952 16.99 20.87 17.49
C GLN A 952 17.44 21.80 18.63
N LEU A 953 17.79 23.06 18.30
CA LEU A 953 18.39 24.01 19.24
C LEU A 953 17.38 25.02 19.77
N LEU A 954 17.33 25.21 21.08
CA LEU A 954 16.60 26.31 21.72
C LEU A 954 17.58 27.41 22.14
N TYR A 955 17.28 28.64 21.72
CA TYR A 955 17.96 29.82 22.26
C TYR A 955 17.20 30.34 23.48
N VAL A 956 17.86 30.33 24.64
CA VAL A 956 17.36 30.98 25.86
C VAL A 956 18.06 32.34 26.01
N PRO A 957 17.37 33.47 25.76
CA PRO A 957 17.97 34.78 25.97
C PRO A 957 18.24 34.99 27.46
N LYS A 958 19.48 35.40 27.80
CA LYS A 958 19.79 35.82 29.18
C LYS A 958 18.98 37.08 29.49
N ILE A 959 18.18 37.03 30.55
CA ILE A 959 17.55 38.22 31.13
C ILE A 959 18.69 39.11 31.62
N GLN A 960 18.92 40.25 30.95
CA GLN A 960 19.68 41.33 31.55
C GLN A 960 18.82 41.86 32.70
N ALA A 961 19.19 41.49 33.93
CA ALA A 961 18.68 42.16 35.10
C ALA A 961 19.04 43.64 34.96
N ASN A 962 18.02 44.49 34.79
CA ASN A 962 18.15 45.93 34.92
C ASN A 962 18.53 46.22 36.38
N ILE A 963 19.83 46.19 36.68
CA ILE A 963 20.38 46.78 37.90
C ILE A 963 20.51 48.28 37.60
N GLN A 964 19.42 49.02 37.79
CA GLN A 964 19.55 50.43 38.14
C GLN A 964 19.93 50.50 39.62
N SER A 965 21.19 50.86 39.90
CA SER A 965 21.56 51.51 41.15
C SER A 965 22.86 52.34 41.02
N LYS A 966 22.79 53.42 40.24
CA LYS A 966 23.22 54.81 40.52
C LYS A 966 23.46 55.59 39.23
#